data_AF-A0A9X2GC79-F1
#
_entry.id   AF-A0A9X2GC79-F1
#
_cell.length_a   1.000
_cell.length_b   1.000
_cell.length_c   1.000
_cell.angle_alpha   90.00
_cell.angle_beta   90.00
_cell.angle_gamma   90.00
#
_symmetry.space_group_name_H-M   'P 1'
#
loop_
_entity.id
_entity.type
_entity.pdbx_description
1 polymer ?
#
loop_
_entity_poly.entity_id
_entity_poly.type
_entity_poly.pdbx_seq_one_letter_code
_entity_poly.pdbx_strand_id
1 'polypeptide(L)'
;MDAQDDHVWLRRYRPRASDLIGGQVLVSLTGPEPDDPAAAVRDVLEEGDPFADRLLGGLAPRLGGPQVRPLLLHWAAAVDSRPGLRWMWEAKELLTEQAVEVIPDVLRELAAHRETTIRRSRAYGETVFLRKGTATTLRGLVWTCELIDEPWVVPLLGDVAVTAGTGIGGSGAHARSELLANAAIGVLARRGGPEVVAQLARVLAKARKKTILAAVNRTLEEVAGRAGLSAEQLLERTVPTFGLGPDGTRTEQGLCLSLDGRITHDGRRTIPKSVDRELLAEFRAAARELRKVLAAERFRVERALAAGRVWQWRDVCAYYLDHPVAGASARNLIWKIAQGPAGLPVQVDGRWELAGPEGRHVRPSPDTPVLLWHPIAHDAEEVRGWRDHLIADDLRQPFKQAFREVYLLTPAEERTRDHSLRFARHLLRYGQAKALLSERGWRGMSLGHWDWECGSDRAEATKELPGGLTAHWGFHLDEDSFGRDGGGTVSVCVSGELHFTAQGRRVPLAEVAPLTLSEALRDADLAVGVASTGLDPVGHGDYWESYGFGDLSESAEMRRDALARLLPRLAIAGRCALEGRFLHVKGDLRTYKIHLGSGNILMEPNDAYLCIVPGGGGDQVFLPFEEDGGMLSVIVSKAFLLAADTAITDPSITRQIR
;
A
#
# COMPACT_ATOMS: atom_id res chain seq x y z
N MET A 1 63.45 -30.00 16.32
CA MET A 1 63.61 -28.73 17.06
C MET A 1 63.33 -27.63 16.06
N ASP A 2 62.07 -27.22 15.97
CA ASP A 2 61.69 -25.80 15.98
C ASP A 2 60.17 -25.71 16.08
N ALA A 3 59.73 -25.07 17.16
CA ALA A 3 58.35 -24.90 17.58
C ALA A 3 57.92 -23.50 17.15
N GLN A 4 57.41 -23.36 15.93
CA GLN A 4 56.99 -22.05 15.42
C GLN A 4 55.96 -22.16 14.29
N ASP A 5 54.88 -22.94 14.48
CA ASP A 5 53.73 -22.85 13.55
C ASP A 5 52.34 -23.19 14.13
N ASP A 6 52.21 -23.40 15.44
CA ASP A 6 50.92 -23.80 16.05
C ASP A 6 50.02 -22.64 16.52
N HIS A 7 50.37 -21.38 16.24
CA HIS A 7 49.64 -20.22 16.78
C HIS A 7 48.62 -19.54 15.85
N VAL A 8 48.44 -20.01 14.61
CA VAL A 8 47.52 -19.37 13.65
C VAL A 8 46.07 -19.85 13.81
N TRP A 9 45.84 -21.10 14.22
CA TRP A 9 44.48 -21.64 14.39
C TRP A 9 43.77 -21.17 15.66
N LEU A 10 44.52 -20.85 16.73
CA LEU A 10 43.96 -20.37 18.01
C LEU A 10 43.50 -18.91 17.99
N ARG A 11 43.85 -18.10 16.97
CA ARG A 11 43.33 -16.72 16.83
C ARG A 11 41.94 -16.65 16.19
N ARG A 12 41.46 -17.73 15.56
CA ARG A 12 40.19 -17.75 14.81
C ARG A 12 38.96 -18.10 15.67
N TYR A 13 39.17 -18.50 16.92
CA TYR A 13 38.13 -18.81 17.89
C TYR A 13 38.45 -18.12 19.22
N ARG A 14 38.45 -16.79 19.25
CA ARG A 14 38.13 -16.08 20.51
C ARG A 14 36.60 -16.04 20.61
N PRO A 15 35.97 -16.82 21.49
CA PRO A 15 34.54 -16.66 21.72
C PRO A 15 34.26 -15.25 22.25
N ARG A 16 33.16 -14.64 21.80
CA ARG A 16 32.81 -13.26 22.18
C ARG A 16 32.58 -13.18 23.69
N ALA A 17 32.78 -12.02 24.29
CA ALA A 17 32.37 -11.79 25.69
C ALA A 17 30.88 -12.10 25.90
N SER A 18 30.04 -11.87 24.88
CA SER A 18 28.62 -12.23 24.85
C SER A 18 28.33 -13.73 24.77
N ASP A 19 29.24 -14.51 24.18
CA ASP A 19 29.06 -15.95 23.94
C ASP A 19 29.58 -16.80 25.11
N LEU A 20 30.42 -16.21 25.97
CA LEU A 20 31.04 -16.89 27.11
C LEU A 20 30.29 -16.73 28.44
N ILE A 21 29.33 -15.80 28.55
CA ILE A 21 28.86 -15.33 29.86
C ILE A 21 27.34 -15.24 29.89
N GLY A 22 26.71 -16.19 30.59
CA GLY A 22 25.30 -16.10 31.00
C GLY A 22 25.06 -14.84 31.83
N GLY A 23 23.86 -14.27 31.68
CA GLY A 23 23.47 -12.89 32.02
C GLY A 23 23.59 -12.39 33.48
N GLN A 24 24.46 -12.96 34.32
CA GLN A 24 24.72 -12.45 35.67
C GLN A 24 26.13 -11.86 35.88
N VAL A 25 27.01 -11.83 34.88
CA VAL A 25 28.38 -11.30 35.06
C VAL A 25 28.81 -10.38 33.91
N LEU A 26 28.02 -9.35 33.57
CA LEU A 26 28.56 -8.23 32.77
C LEU A 26 29.34 -7.22 33.63
N VAL A 27 29.21 -7.30 34.97
CA VAL A 27 29.79 -6.33 35.92
C VAL A 27 31.27 -6.57 36.23
N SER A 28 31.87 -7.69 35.80
CA SER A 28 33.21 -8.09 36.28
C SER A 28 34.29 -8.30 35.21
N LEU A 29 34.08 -7.87 33.96
CA LEU A 29 35.13 -7.89 32.93
C LEU A 29 35.78 -6.51 32.76
N THR A 30 36.51 -6.08 33.78
CA THR A 30 37.63 -5.14 33.62
C THR A 30 38.85 -5.94 33.13
N GLY A 31 38.82 -6.41 31.88
CA GLY A 31 40.07 -6.69 31.16
C GLY A 31 40.80 -5.37 30.87
N PRO A 32 42.13 -5.37 30.60
CA PRO A 32 42.86 -4.13 30.34
C PRO A 32 42.14 -3.33 29.26
N GLU A 33 41.94 -2.03 29.51
CA GLU A 33 41.31 -1.13 28.55
C GLU A 33 42.03 -1.28 27.20
N PRO A 34 41.35 -1.67 26.10
CA PRO A 34 41.89 -1.39 24.79
C PRO A 34 42.07 0.12 24.68
N ASP A 35 43.32 0.57 24.59
CA ASP A 35 43.70 1.96 24.25
C ASP A 35 43.13 2.39 22.87
N ASP A 36 42.56 1.46 22.09
CA ASP A 36 41.92 1.68 20.79
C ASP A 36 40.39 1.61 20.90
N PRO A 37 39.67 2.75 20.80
CA PRO A 37 38.21 2.79 20.69
C PRO A 37 37.63 1.89 19.60
N ALA A 38 38.34 1.68 18.48
CA ALA A 38 37.87 0.79 17.42
C ALA A 38 37.91 -0.69 17.85
N ALA A 39 38.88 -1.09 18.67
CA ALA A 39 38.91 -2.43 19.26
C ALA A 39 37.72 -2.66 20.21
N ALA A 40 37.40 -1.67 21.04
CA ALA A 40 36.23 -1.74 21.93
C ALA A 40 34.91 -1.94 21.17
N VAL A 41 34.74 -1.31 20.01
CA VAL A 41 33.55 -1.50 19.17
C VAL A 41 33.57 -2.86 18.46
N ARG A 42 34.74 -3.35 18.01
CA ARG A 42 34.90 -4.69 17.41
C ARG A 42 34.59 -5.82 18.39
N ASP A 43 34.85 -5.63 19.68
CA ASP A 43 34.57 -6.65 20.70
C ASP A 43 33.06 -6.86 20.94
N VAL A 44 32.23 -5.88 20.55
CA VAL A 44 30.79 -5.88 20.79
C VAL A 44 29.99 -6.16 19.51
N LEU A 45 30.36 -5.51 18.40
CA LEU A 45 29.69 -5.71 17.11
C LEU A 45 30.21 -6.96 16.39
N GLU A 46 29.35 -7.61 15.61
CA GLU A 46 29.72 -8.88 14.99
C GLU A 46 30.67 -8.70 13.81
N GLU A 47 31.82 -9.38 13.84
CA GLU A 47 32.82 -9.34 12.77
C GLU A 47 32.24 -9.81 11.42
N GLY A 48 32.59 -9.08 10.35
CA GLY A 48 32.10 -9.35 9.00
C GLY A 48 30.62 -9.02 8.79
N ASP A 49 30.04 -8.18 9.65
CA ASP A 49 28.79 -7.47 9.41
C ASP A 49 29.07 -6.15 8.67
N PRO A 50 28.57 -5.96 7.43
CA PRO A 50 28.80 -4.73 6.67
C PRO A 50 28.35 -3.44 7.37
N PHE A 51 27.36 -3.52 8.27
CA PHE A 51 26.95 -2.38 9.07
C PHE A 51 27.93 -2.10 10.21
N ALA A 52 28.41 -3.13 10.89
CA ALA A 52 29.43 -2.99 11.92
C ALA A 52 30.71 -2.36 11.34
N ASP A 53 31.14 -2.81 10.16
CA ASP A 53 32.31 -2.27 9.45
C ASP A 53 32.14 -0.77 9.16
N ARG A 54 30.92 -0.35 8.81
CA ARG A 54 30.61 1.07 8.57
C ARG A 54 30.67 1.90 9.85
N LEU A 55 30.09 1.40 10.94
CA LEU A 55 30.18 2.06 12.24
C LEU A 55 31.65 2.16 12.70
N LEU A 56 32.45 1.13 12.45
CA LEU A 56 33.88 1.13 12.73
C LEU A 56 34.64 2.18 11.92
N GLY A 57 34.28 2.38 10.65
CA GLY A 57 34.92 3.37 9.78
C GLY A 57 34.59 4.83 10.10
N GLY A 58 33.41 5.11 10.70
CA GLY A 58 32.92 6.48 10.90
C GLY A 58 32.69 6.92 12.34
N LEU A 59 32.28 6.01 13.24
CA LEU A 59 31.81 6.33 14.59
C LEU A 59 32.59 5.64 15.71
N ALA A 60 33.58 4.80 15.39
CA ALA A 60 34.39 4.06 16.37
C ALA A 60 35.00 4.93 17.49
N PRO A 61 35.62 6.11 17.22
CA PRO A 61 36.21 6.92 18.28
C PRO A 61 35.17 7.41 19.30
N ARG A 62 33.93 7.66 18.86
CA ARG A 62 32.84 8.14 19.73
C ARG A 62 32.17 6.98 20.47
N LEU A 63 31.91 5.87 19.78
CA LEU A 63 31.24 4.70 20.36
C LEU A 63 32.14 3.91 21.33
N GLY A 64 33.43 3.78 20.99
CA GLY A 64 34.40 3.08 21.82
C GLY A 64 35.06 3.95 22.90
N GLY A 65 34.74 5.25 22.93
CA GLY A 65 35.26 6.18 23.92
C GLY A 65 34.77 5.86 25.34
N PRO A 66 35.51 6.26 26.39
CA PRO A 66 35.25 5.84 27.77
C PRO A 66 33.88 6.28 28.29
N GLN A 67 33.30 7.36 27.76
CA GLN A 67 31.98 7.86 28.15
C GLN A 67 30.82 7.07 27.55
N VAL A 68 31.04 6.31 26.46
CA VAL A 68 29.98 5.57 25.74
C VAL A 68 30.17 4.06 25.86
N ARG A 69 31.41 3.60 25.97
CA ARG A 69 31.76 2.17 25.99
C ARG A 69 31.02 1.33 27.05
N PRO A 70 30.84 1.77 28.30
CA PRO A 70 30.06 1.00 29.29
C PRO A 70 28.62 0.75 28.82
N LEU A 71 27.99 1.77 28.23
CA LEU A 71 26.64 1.67 27.69
C LEU A 71 26.60 0.78 26.42
N LEU A 72 27.64 0.85 25.56
CA LEU A 72 27.77 -0.03 24.40
C LEU A 72 27.83 -1.51 24.80
N LEU A 73 28.57 -1.85 25.86
CA LEU A 73 28.60 -3.20 26.42
C LEU A 73 27.23 -3.61 26.97
N HIS A 74 26.55 -2.71 27.69
CA HIS A 74 25.20 -2.94 28.21
C HIS A 74 24.18 -3.21 27.11
N TRP A 75 24.30 -2.53 25.97
CA TRP A 75 23.45 -2.74 24.80
C TRP A 75 23.54 -4.16 24.24
N ALA A 76 24.72 -4.78 24.23
CA ALA A 76 24.89 -6.17 23.78
C ALA A 76 24.17 -7.19 24.69
N ALA A 77 23.86 -6.83 25.94
CA ALA A 77 23.09 -7.68 26.85
C ALA A 77 21.58 -7.65 26.59
N ALA A 78 21.09 -6.87 25.62
CA ALA A 78 19.68 -6.77 25.28
C ALA A 78 19.19 -8.02 24.52
N VAL A 79 19.15 -9.19 25.16
CA VAL A 79 18.80 -10.50 24.55
C VAL A 79 17.31 -10.84 24.61
N ASP A 80 16.58 -10.29 25.58
CA ASP A 80 15.15 -10.53 25.77
C ASP A 80 14.26 -9.87 24.72
N SER A 81 12.96 -10.18 24.71
CA SER A 81 12.00 -9.56 23.78
C SER A 81 11.63 -8.12 24.13
N ARG A 82 11.83 -7.71 25.39
CA ARG A 82 11.58 -6.36 25.92
C ARG A 82 12.58 -6.05 27.04
N PRO A 83 12.89 -4.77 27.32
CA PRO A 83 13.77 -4.44 28.42
C PRO A 83 13.07 -4.71 29.77
N GLY A 84 13.78 -5.34 30.70
CA GLY A 84 13.35 -5.43 32.10
C GLY A 84 13.61 -4.12 32.86
N LEU A 85 12.92 -3.92 33.99
CA LEU A 85 13.10 -2.73 34.84
C LEU A 85 14.55 -2.53 35.27
N ARG A 86 15.22 -3.61 35.69
CA ARG A 86 16.64 -3.59 36.08
C ARG A 86 17.54 -3.18 34.91
N TRP A 87 17.32 -3.77 33.72
CA TRP A 87 18.09 -3.43 32.53
C TRP A 87 17.96 -1.94 32.19
N MET A 88 16.74 -1.39 32.32
CA MET A 88 16.48 0.02 32.02
C MET A 88 17.08 0.95 33.07
N TRP A 89 17.10 0.55 34.35
CA TRP A 89 17.78 1.30 35.39
C TRP A 89 19.30 1.34 35.17
N GLU A 90 19.92 0.19 34.89
CA GLU A 90 21.35 0.13 34.55
C GLU A 90 21.66 0.96 33.29
N ALA A 91 20.81 0.92 32.26
CA ALA A 91 20.97 1.77 31.08
C ALA A 91 20.92 3.27 31.42
N LYS A 92 20.08 3.67 32.39
CA LYS A 92 19.97 5.06 32.84
C LYS A 92 21.22 5.52 33.59
N GLU A 93 21.79 4.68 34.45
CA GLU A 93 23.04 4.99 35.17
C GLU A 93 24.24 5.13 34.22
N LEU A 94 24.24 4.39 33.11
CA LEU A 94 25.30 4.41 32.10
C LEU A 94 25.10 5.47 31.00
N LEU A 95 23.96 6.15 30.96
CA LEU A 95 23.62 7.11 29.90
C LEU A 95 24.33 8.45 30.15
N THR A 96 25.28 8.78 29.27
CA THR A 96 26.04 10.04 29.30
C THR A 96 25.58 11.01 28.22
N GLU A 97 25.92 12.30 28.34
CA GLU A 97 25.64 13.30 27.29
C GLU A 97 26.30 12.91 25.96
N GLN A 98 27.54 12.39 25.99
CA GLN A 98 28.25 11.93 24.80
C GLN A 98 27.55 10.73 24.13
N ALA A 99 26.91 9.86 24.93
CA ALA A 99 26.08 8.80 24.40
C ALA A 99 24.83 9.36 23.70
N VAL A 100 24.14 10.34 24.31
CA VAL A 100 22.98 11.01 23.71
C VAL A 100 23.34 11.67 22.37
N GLU A 101 24.54 12.25 22.24
CA GLU A 101 25.02 12.87 21.00
C GLU A 101 25.36 11.88 19.87
N VAL A 102 25.80 10.65 20.18
CA VAL A 102 26.20 9.66 19.16
C VAL A 102 25.05 8.76 18.70
N ILE A 103 24.06 8.51 19.57
CA ILE A 103 22.88 7.71 19.26
C ILE A 103 22.16 8.14 17.96
N PRO A 104 21.83 9.43 17.73
CA PRO A 104 21.11 9.83 16.52
C PRO A 104 21.90 9.54 15.24
N ASP A 105 23.24 9.61 15.28
CA ASP A 105 24.07 9.28 14.11
C ASP A 105 24.02 7.78 13.79
N VAL A 106 24.06 6.92 14.81
CA VAL A 106 23.88 5.47 14.63
C VAL A 106 22.49 5.14 14.09
N LEU A 107 21.44 5.80 14.60
CA LEU A 107 20.07 5.59 14.12
C LEU A 107 19.89 6.05 12.66
N ARG A 108 20.51 7.17 12.25
CA ARG A 108 20.49 7.64 10.85
C ARG A 108 21.21 6.65 9.93
N GLU A 109 22.39 6.18 10.32
CA GLU A 109 23.11 5.14 9.56
C GLU A 109 22.26 3.86 9.44
N LEU A 110 21.64 3.42 10.54
CA LEU A 110 20.77 2.23 10.54
C LEU A 110 19.54 2.42 9.64
N ALA A 111 18.90 3.59 9.69
CA ALA A 111 17.76 3.91 8.83
C ALA A 111 18.14 3.96 7.34
N ALA A 112 19.34 4.45 7.03
CA ALA A 112 19.88 4.49 5.67
C ALA A 112 20.43 3.13 5.19
N HIS A 113 20.75 2.22 6.10
CA HIS A 113 21.38 0.94 5.80
C HIS A 113 20.49 0.03 4.94
N ARG A 114 21.12 -0.71 4.04
CA ARG A 114 20.47 -1.67 3.15
C ARG A 114 21.28 -2.95 3.14
N GLU A 115 20.57 -4.04 2.88
CA GLU A 115 21.14 -5.37 2.80
C GLU A 115 22.25 -5.48 1.75
N THR A 116 23.27 -6.27 2.08
CA THR A 116 24.41 -6.55 1.21
C THR A 116 24.43 -8.03 0.88
N THR A 117 24.61 -8.36 -0.40
CA THR A 117 24.82 -9.74 -0.83
C THR A 117 26.29 -10.12 -0.68
N ILE A 118 26.58 -11.02 0.25
CA ILE A 118 27.90 -11.57 0.50
C ILE A 118 28.01 -12.89 -0.27
N ARG A 119 28.87 -12.93 -1.31
CA ARG A 119 29.12 -14.15 -2.08
C ARG A 119 30.04 -15.08 -1.30
N ARG A 120 29.56 -16.29 -0.97
CA ARG A 120 30.37 -17.35 -0.33
C ARG A 120 31.02 -18.28 -1.37
N SER A 121 30.43 -18.43 -2.55
CA SER A 121 30.99 -19.16 -3.70
C SER A 121 30.43 -18.62 -5.03
N ARG A 122 30.84 -19.19 -6.18
CA ARG A 122 30.28 -18.85 -7.51
C ARG A 122 28.77 -19.14 -7.61
N ALA A 123 28.24 -20.06 -6.80
CA ALA A 123 26.84 -20.49 -6.87
C ALA A 123 26.00 -20.10 -5.63
N TYR A 124 26.62 -19.61 -4.55
CA TYR A 124 25.92 -19.32 -3.29
C TYR A 124 26.31 -17.95 -2.71
N GLY A 125 25.31 -17.11 -2.50
CA GLY A 125 25.44 -15.82 -1.82
C GLY A 125 24.36 -15.66 -0.76
N GLU A 126 24.70 -14.99 0.33
CA GLU A 126 23.78 -14.67 1.42
C GLU A 126 23.49 -13.17 1.40
N THR A 127 22.22 -12.78 1.42
CA THR A 127 21.84 -11.37 1.55
C THR A 127 21.61 -11.05 3.01
N VAL A 128 22.50 -10.24 3.58
CA VAL A 128 22.53 -9.91 5.01
C VAL A 128 22.16 -8.45 5.19
N PHE A 129 21.12 -8.18 5.98
CA PHE A 129 20.86 -6.83 6.49
C PHE A 129 21.76 -6.52 7.69
N LEU A 130 21.65 -7.34 8.73
CA LEU A 130 22.49 -7.32 9.93
C LEU A 130 22.71 -8.75 10.40
N ARG A 131 23.88 -9.02 10.98
CA ARG A 131 24.12 -10.25 11.73
C ARG A 131 23.49 -10.15 13.12
N LYS A 132 23.27 -11.30 13.75
CA LYS A 132 22.49 -11.42 14.99
C LYS A 132 23.10 -10.62 16.15
N GLY A 133 24.42 -10.64 16.32
CA GLY A 133 25.12 -9.91 17.39
C GLY A 133 24.97 -8.40 17.25
N THR A 134 25.20 -7.87 16.05
CA THR A 134 25.00 -6.44 15.74
C THR A 134 23.55 -6.02 15.96
N ALA A 135 22.59 -6.81 15.48
CA ALA A 135 21.17 -6.52 15.67
C ALA A 135 20.76 -6.51 17.16
N THR A 136 21.33 -7.41 17.97
CA THR A 136 21.09 -7.47 19.42
C THR A 136 21.60 -6.21 20.12
N THR A 137 22.82 -5.79 19.81
CA THR A 137 23.41 -4.55 20.35
C THR A 137 22.59 -3.33 19.95
N LEU A 138 22.21 -3.21 18.67
CA LEU A 138 21.40 -2.08 18.21
C LEU A 138 20.00 -2.05 18.83
N ARG A 139 19.44 -3.21 19.21
CA ARG A 139 18.20 -3.25 19.98
C ARG A 139 18.37 -2.64 21.37
N GLY A 140 19.48 -2.89 22.05
CA GLY A 140 19.82 -2.23 23.31
C GLY A 140 19.84 -0.71 23.14
N LEU A 141 20.52 -0.22 22.10
CA LEU A 141 20.55 1.21 21.76
C LEU A 141 19.14 1.78 21.53
N VAL A 142 18.31 1.07 20.75
CA VAL A 142 16.92 1.47 20.52
C VAL A 142 16.13 1.52 21.83
N TRP A 143 16.27 0.54 22.72
CA TRP A 143 15.59 0.56 24.02
C TRP A 143 16.03 1.71 24.91
N THR A 144 17.32 2.06 24.93
CA THR A 144 17.83 3.21 25.69
C THR A 144 17.24 4.53 25.20
N CYS A 145 16.78 4.62 23.96
CA CYS A 145 16.08 5.82 23.47
C CYS A 145 14.80 6.11 24.27
N GLU A 146 14.25 5.18 25.05
CA GLU A 146 13.14 5.45 25.97
C GLU A 146 13.49 6.46 27.08
N LEU A 147 14.78 6.60 27.41
CA LEU A 147 15.29 7.44 28.50
C LEU A 147 15.66 8.87 28.05
N ILE A 148 15.55 9.20 26.76
CA ILE A 148 16.11 10.42 26.16
C ILE A 148 15.00 11.39 25.76
N ASP A 149 14.85 12.54 26.40
CA ASP A 149 13.80 13.50 26.02
C ASP A 149 14.27 14.50 24.94
N GLU A 150 14.44 14.00 23.71
CA GLU A 150 14.90 14.79 22.57
C GLU A 150 13.97 14.67 21.35
N PRO A 151 13.76 15.75 20.57
CA PRO A 151 12.81 15.77 19.46
C PRO A 151 13.18 14.85 18.30
N TRP A 152 14.46 14.45 18.18
CA TRP A 152 14.92 13.53 17.14
C TRP A 152 14.53 12.07 17.39
N VAL A 153 14.15 11.70 18.61
CA VAL A 153 13.95 10.28 18.98
C VAL A 153 12.80 9.66 18.20
N VAL A 154 11.61 10.27 18.23
CA VAL A 154 10.43 9.74 17.54
C VAL A 154 10.65 9.59 16.03
N PRO A 155 11.08 10.63 15.27
CA PRO A 155 11.25 10.49 13.83
C PRO A 155 12.33 9.46 13.45
N LEU A 156 13.46 9.41 14.15
CA LEU A 156 14.52 8.44 13.84
C LEU A 156 14.13 7.00 14.20
N LEU A 157 13.40 6.78 15.30
CA LEU A 157 12.85 5.46 15.61
C LEU A 157 11.80 5.03 14.58
N GLY A 158 10.99 5.96 14.07
CA GLY A 158 10.09 5.73 12.95
C GLY A 158 10.83 5.29 11.69
N ASP A 159 11.92 5.98 11.33
CA ASP A 159 12.76 5.62 10.19
C ASP A 159 13.40 4.23 10.34
N VAL A 160 13.91 3.91 11.54
CA VAL A 160 14.45 2.57 11.85
C VAL A 160 13.35 1.51 11.77
N ALA A 161 12.17 1.75 12.32
CA ALA A 161 11.04 0.83 12.27
C ALA A 161 10.60 0.54 10.82
N VAL A 162 10.53 1.58 9.97
CA VAL A 162 10.22 1.45 8.55
C VAL A 162 11.32 0.66 7.84
N THR A 163 12.59 1.01 8.02
CA THR A 163 13.70 0.32 7.34
C THR A 163 13.79 -1.14 7.76
N ALA A 164 13.79 -1.42 9.06
CA ALA A 164 13.89 -2.78 9.60
C ALA A 164 12.64 -3.62 9.29
N GLY A 165 11.45 -3.00 9.28
CA GLY A 165 10.17 -3.68 9.02
C GLY A 165 9.85 -3.91 7.55
N THR A 166 10.53 -3.23 6.63
CA THR A 166 10.41 -3.47 5.19
C THR A 166 11.16 -4.74 4.81
N GLY A 167 10.65 -5.50 3.84
CA GLY A 167 11.30 -6.71 3.33
C GLY A 167 12.58 -6.43 2.53
N ILE A 168 13.41 -7.48 2.39
CA ILE A 168 14.60 -7.49 1.53
C ILE A 168 14.21 -7.14 0.10
N GLY A 169 14.98 -6.29 -0.58
CA GLY A 169 14.68 -5.71 -1.89
C GLY A 169 13.67 -4.56 -1.82
N GLY A 170 13.29 -4.10 -0.63
CA GLY A 170 12.31 -3.02 -0.45
C GLY A 170 10.85 -3.46 -0.56
N SER A 171 10.59 -4.76 -0.68
CA SER A 171 9.25 -5.36 -0.76
C SER A 171 9.27 -6.80 -0.23
N GLY A 172 8.12 -7.47 -0.19
CA GLY A 172 8.03 -8.87 0.23
C GLY A 172 7.45 -9.09 1.63
N ALA A 173 7.07 -10.33 1.92
CA ALA A 173 6.30 -10.71 3.11
C ALA A 173 7.14 -10.79 4.41
N HIS A 174 8.47 -10.69 4.28
CA HIS A 174 9.40 -10.71 5.40
C HIS A 174 9.83 -9.28 5.78
N ALA A 175 10.60 -9.18 6.86
CA ALA A 175 11.22 -7.94 7.30
C ALA A 175 12.74 -8.10 7.29
N ARG A 176 13.48 -7.01 7.09
CA ARG A 176 14.94 -6.98 7.22
C ARG A 176 15.41 -7.37 8.62
N SER A 177 14.72 -6.89 9.66
CA SER A 177 14.96 -7.26 11.05
C SER A 177 13.69 -7.08 11.88
N GLU A 178 12.97 -8.18 12.15
CA GLU A 178 11.82 -8.16 13.07
C GLU A 178 12.22 -7.71 14.48
N LEU A 179 13.44 -8.06 14.90
CA LEU A 179 13.99 -7.74 16.21
C LEU A 179 14.10 -6.22 16.41
N LEU A 180 14.65 -5.49 15.44
CA LEU A 180 14.80 -4.03 15.53
C LEU A 180 13.48 -3.31 15.27
N ALA A 181 12.68 -3.78 14.33
CA ALA A 181 11.37 -3.18 14.06
C ALA A 181 10.48 -3.22 15.31
N ASN A 182 10.37 -4.38 15.97
CA ASN A 182 9.57 -4.51 17.19
C ASN A 182 10.16 -3.72 18.37
N ALA A 183 11.49 -3.62 18.48
CA ALA A 183 12.12 -2.79 19.50
C ALA A 183 11.75 -1.31 19.33
N ALA A 184 11.84 -0.78 18.11
CA ALA A 184 11.51 0.61 17.81
C ALA A 184 10.01 0.90 18.02
N ILE A 185 9.13 0.02 17.53
CA ILE A 185 7.68 0.11 17.75
C ILE A 185 7.36 0.09 19.25
N GLY A 186 8.02 -0.77 20.03
CA GLY A 186 7.81 -0.86 21.46
C GLY A 186 8.20 0.42 22.22
N VAL A 187 9.29 1.08 21.82
CA VAL A 187 9.69 2.37 22.43
C VAL A 187 8.72 3.48 22.02
N LEU A 188 8.30 3.53 20.75
CA LEU A 188 7.28 4.46 20.27
C LEU A 188 5.96 4.27 21.05
N ALA A 189 5.53 3.04 21.30
CA ALA A 189 4.32 2.70 22.05
C ALA A 189 4.32 3.28 23.48
N ARG A 190 5.48 3.18 24.16
CA ARG A 190 5.63 3.64 25.54
C ARG A 190 5.71 5.16 25.63
N ARG A 191 6.34 5.82 24.65
CA ARG A 191 6.33 7.28 24.53
C ARG A 191 4.92 7.85 24.33
N GLY A 192 4.15 7.26 23.41
CA GLY A 192 2.85 7.83 23.01
C GLY A 192 3.01 9.19 22.33
N GLY A 193 1.90 9.94 22.22
CA GLY A 193 1.86 11.24 21.55
C GLY A 193 1.39 11.17 20.10
N PRO A 194 0.84 12.27 19.55
CA PRO A 194 0.36 12.32 18.17
C PRO A 194 1.46 12.07 17.11
N GLU A 195 2.69 12.49 17.39
CA GLU A 195 3.86 12.28 16.53
C GLU A 195 4.21 10.80 16.32
N VAL A 196 3.91 9.94 17.30
CA VAL A 196 4.10 8.49 17.20
C VAL A 196 3.15 7.88 16.17
N VAL A 197 1.91 8.39 16.09
CA VAL A 197 0.90 7.86 15.17
C VAL A 197 1.35 7.99 13.72
N ALA A 198 1.92 9.13 13.36
CA ALA A 198 2.47 9.36 12.02
C ALA A 198 3.58 8.34 11.70
N GLN A 199 4.45 8.01 12.66
CA GLN A 199 5.49 7.00 12.47
C GLN A 199 4.91 5.59 12.29
N LEU A 200 3.94 5.20 13.12
CA LEU A 200 3.28 3.90 13.03
C LEU A 200 2.51 3.75 11.70
N ALA A 201 1.88 4.82 11.21
CA ALA A 201 1.24 4.84 9.90
C ALA A 201 2.24 4.58 8.76
N ARG A 202 3.46 5.16 8.83
CA ARG A 202 4.54 4.88 7.85
C ARG A 202 4.95 3.41 7.87
N VAL A 203 5.02 2.79 9.05
CA VAL A 203 5.33 1.35 9.18
C VAL A 203 4.21 0.50 8.56
N LEU A 204 2.93 0.80 8.83
CA LEU A 204 1.80 0.09 8.19
C LEU A 204 1.85 0.16 6.66
N ALA A 205 2.24 1.29 6.10
CA ALA A 205 2.33 1.47 4.66
C ALA A 205 3.41 0.56 4.01
N LYS A 206 4.52 0.28 4.73
CA LYS A 206 5.71 -0.39 4.18
C LYS A 206 5.91 -1.83 4.63
N ALA A 207 5.63 -2.14 5.88
CA ALA A 207 5.77 -3.49 6.41
C ALA A 207 4.70 -4.42 5.82
N ARG A 208 5.06 -5.68 5.63
CA ARG A 208 4.12 -6.74 5.22
C ARG A 208 4.15 -7.95 6.15
N LYS A 209 5.18 -8.06 7.00
CA LYS A 209 5.31 -9.14 7.98
C LYS A 209 4.17 -9.08 9.01
N LYS A 210 3.44 -10.19 9.14
CA LYS A 210 2.27 -10.33 10.04
C LYS A 210 2.56 -9.94 11.49
N THR A 211 3.71 -10.34 12.04
CA THR A 211 4.12 -10.07 13.43
C THR A 211 4.30 -8.57 13.68
N ILE A 212 4.96 -7.86 12.75
CA ILE A 212 5.15 -6.41 12.82
C ILE A 212 3.81 -5.68 12.68
N LEU A 213 2.99 -6.05 11.69
CA LEU A 213 1.67 -5.43 11.50
C LEU A 213 0.78 -5.59 12.73
N ALA A 214 0.81 -6.77 13.37
CA ALA A 214 0.09 -7.01 14.63
C ALA A 214 0.62 -6.15 15.78
N ALA A 215 1.94 -5.96 15.89
CA ALA A 215 2.55 -5.10 16.89
C ALA A 215 2.17 -3.62 16.69
N VAL A 216 2.20 -3.14 15.44
CA VAL A 216 1.81 -1.76 15.11
C VAL A 216 0.33 -1.52 15.39
N ASN A 217 -0.56 -2.42 14.94
CA ASN A 217 -2.01 -2.26 15.18
C ASN A 217 -2.34 -2.25 16.67
N ARG A 218 -1.75 -3.17 17.45
CA ARG A 218 -1.93 -3.18 18.91
C ARG A 218 -1.45 -1.87 19.54
N THR A 219 -0.30 -1.37 19.10
CA THR A 219 0.22 -0.08 19.60
C THR A 219 -0.72 1.07 19.26
N LEU A 220 -1.26 1.11 18.04
CA LEU A 220 -2.23 2.13 17.65
C LEU A 220 -3.52 2.04 18.48
N GLU A 221 -4.01 0.84 18.75
CA GLU A 221 -5.16 0.62 19.63
C GLU A 221 -4.90 1.10 21.07
N GLU A 222 -3.71 0.80 21.62
CA GLU A 222 -3.31 1.27 22.97
C GLU A 222 -3.22 2.81 23.03
N VAL A 223 -2.59 3.45 22.03
CA VAL A 223 -2.49 4.91 21.96
C VAL A 223 -3.86 5.56 21.77
N ALA A 224 -4.71 4.97 20.91
CA ALA A 224 -6.05 5.49 20.64
C ALA A 224 -6.97 5.33 21.86
N GLY A 225 -6.89 4.19 22.54
CA GLY A 225 -7.68 3.91 23.75
C GLY A 225 -7.42 4.90 24.88
N ARG A 226 -6.17 5.37 25.06
CA ARG A 226 -5.84 6.43 26.02
C ARG A 226 -6.52 7.76 25.69
N ALA A 227 -6.86 8.00 24.43
CA ALA A 227 -7.57 9.19 23.96
C ALA A 227 -9.09 8.97 23.78
N GLY A 228 -9.62 7.77 24.11
CA GLY A 228 -11.02 7.43 23.87
C GLY A 228 -11.38 7.28 22.38
N LEU A 229 -10.39 7.02 21.53
CA LEU A 229 -10.53 6.88 20.08
C LEU A 229 -10.29 5.42 19.65
N SER A 230 -10.80 5.05 18.47
CA SER A 230 -10.32 3.87 17.75
C SER A 230 -9.01 4.14 17.01
N ALA A 231 -8.24 3.10 16.69
CA ALA A 231 -7.01 3.24 15.89
C ALA A 231 -7.26 3.97 14.55
N GLU A 232 -8.40 3.71 13.92
CA GLU A 232 -8.80 4.39 12.68
C GLU A 232 -9.09 5.88 12.92
N GLN A 233 -9.84 6.22 13.98
CA GLN A 233 -10.10 7.60 14.37
C GLN A 233 -8.82 8.39 14.70
N LEU A 234 -7.83 7.71 15.28
CA LEU A 234 -6.54 8.31 15.59
C LEU A 234 -5.73 8.59 14.31
N LEU A 235 -5.69 7.64 13.38
CA LEU A 235 -5.03 7.82 12.07
C LEU A 235 -5.64 8.97 11.28
N GLU A 236 -6.98 9.07 11.25
CA GLU A 236 -7.72 10.18 10.60
C GLU A 236 -7.29 11.56 11.13
N ARG A 237 -6.98 11.67 12.43
CA ARG A 237 -6.61 12.94 13.09
C ARG A 237 -5.15 13.33 12.93
N THR A 238 -4.33 12.45 12.34
CA THR A 238 -2.87 12.63 12.24
C THR A 238 -2.38 12.80 10.81
N VAL A 239 -3.30 13.00 9.86
CA VAL A 239 -2.96 13.31 8.47
C VAL A 239 -2.18 14.63 8.44
N PRO A 240 -0.95 14.66 7.92
CA PRO A 240 -0.16 15.89 7.86
C PRO A 240 -0.73 16.85 6.81
N THR A 241 -0.73 18.14 7.11
CA THR A 241 -1.14 19.20 6.17
C THR A 241 -0.05 19.56 5.16
N PHE A 242 1.21 19.20 5.44
CA PHE A 242 2.40 19.63 4.68
C PHE A 242 2.55 21.15 4.53
N GLY A 243 1.93 21.92 5.43
CA GLY A 243 1.87 23.38 5.35
C GLY A 243 0.94 23.91 4.26
N LEU A 244 0.11 23.06 3.64
CA LEU A 244 -0.91 23.50 2.69
C LEU A 244 -2.00 24.30 3.42
N GLY A 245 -2.39 25.44 2.83
CA GLY A 245 -3.55 26.22 3.25
C GLY A 245 -4.88 25.61 2.78
N PRO A 246 -6.02 26.22 3.14
CA PRO A 246 -7.36 25.75 2.77
C PRO A 246 -7.59 25.67 1.25
N ASP A 247 -6.89 26.50 0.48
CA ASP A 247 -6.85 26.51 -0.99
C ASP A 247 -6.07 25.34 -1.59
N GLY A 248 -5.43 24.52 -0.74
CA GLY A 248 -4.64 23.38 -1.17
C GLY A 248 -3.25 23.74 -1.68
N THR A 249 -2.74 24.93 -1.33
CA THR A 249 -1.39 25.34 -1.72
C THR A 249 -0.53 25.75 -0.53
N ARG A 250 0.79 25.54 -0.64
CA ARG A 250 1.79 26.09 0.28
C ARG A 250 2.70 27.00 -0.52
N THR A 251 2.80 28.27 -0.12
CA THR A 251 3.67 29.25 -0.78
C THR A 251 4.73 29.79 0.15
N GLU A 252 5.99 29.81 -0.30
CA GLU A 252 7.11 30.34 0.47
C GLU A 252 8.23 30.82 -0.48
N GLN A 253 8.65 32.08 -0.34
CA GLN A 253 9.73 32.68 -1.17
C GLN A 253 9.58 32.44 -2.68
N GLY A 254 8.37 32.63 -3.21
CA GLY A 254 8.05 32.41 -4.63
C GLY A 254 7.81 30.94 -5.00
N LEU A 255 8.25 29.97 -4.20
CA LEU A 255 7.89 28.56 -4.37
C LEU A 255 6.42 28.33 -4.02
N CYS A 256 5.75 27.47 -4.78
CA CYS A 256 4.40 27.02 -4.53
C CYS A 256 4.31 25.49 -4.71
N LEU A 257 3.85 24.79 -3.66
CA LEU A 257 3.48 23.38 -3.68
C LEU A 257 1.96 23.28 -3.76
N SER A 258 1.45 22.55 -4.77
CA SER A 258 0.02 22.25 -4.91
C SER A 258 -0.34 20.84 -4.43
N LEU A 259 -1.63 20.61 -4.21
CA LEU A 259 -2.20 19.31 -3.79
C LEU A 259 -1.78 18.13 -4.69
N ASP A 260 -1.62 18.33 -6.00
CA ASP A 260 -1.13 17.28 -6.92
C ASP A 260 0.37 16.96 -6.75
N GLY A 261 1.04 17.61 -5.79
CA GLY A 261 2.48 17.46 -5.52
C GLY A 261 3.36 18.18 -6.54
N ARG A 262 2.81 19.07 -7.37
CA ARG A 262 3.58 19.89 -8.30
C ARG A 262 4.21 21.08 -7.57
N ILE A 263 5.44 21.40 -7.94
CA ILE A 263 6.18 22.55 -7.41
C ILE A 263 6.37 23.55 -8.54
N THR A 264 6.07 24.81 -8.27
CA THR A 264 6.29 25.94 -9.18
C THR A 264 7.03 27.07 -8.45
N HIS A 265 7.60 28.00 -9.20
CA HIS A 265 8.18 29.25 -8.71
C HIS A 265 7.56 30.41 -9.47
N ASP A 266 6.85 31.31 -8.79
CA ASP A 266 6.07 32.42 -9.39
C ASP A 266 5.19 31.95 -10.56
N GLY A 267 4.52 30.80 -10.38
CA GLY A 267 3.67 30.17 -11.40
C GLY A 267 4.41 29.44 -12.52
N ARG A 268 5.75 29.44 -12.55
CA ARG A 268 6.56 28.74 -13.56
C ARG A 268 7.05 27.39 -13.04
N ARG A 269 7.06 26.37 -13.89
CA ARG A 269 7.62 25.04 -13.55
C ARG A 269 9.14 25.04 -13.39
N THR A 270 9.82 25.97 -14.06
CA THR A 270 11.27 26.11 -13.97
C THR A 270 11.65 26.83 -12.69
N ILE A 271 12.35 26.13 -11.80
CA ILE A 271 12.84 26.68 -10.54
C ILE A 271 14.21 27.36 -10.79
N PRO A 272 14.38 28.67 -10.52
CA PRO A 272 15.66 29.36 -10.66
C PRO A 272 16.74 28.82 -9.71
N LYS A 273 18.02 28.94 -10.09
CA LYS A 273 19.16 28.57 -9.23
C LYS A 273 19.34 29.49 -8.00
N SER A 274 18.69 30.66 -8.00
CA SER A 274 18.71 31.63 -6.91
C SER A 274 17.84 31.24 -5.72
N VAL A 275 16.94 30.26 -5.90
CA VAL A 275 16.12 29.72 -4.81
C VAL A 275 17.01 28.98 -3.82
N ASP A 276 16.70 29.17 -2.54
CA ASP A 276 17.38 28.47 -1.46
C ASP A 276 17.34 26.94 -1.66
N ARG A 277 18.51 26.30 -1.55
CA ARG A 277 18.65 24.86 -1.83
C ARG A 277 18.01 23.98 -0.76
N GLU A 278 18.04 24.41 0.49
CA GLU A 278 17.46 23.67 1.62
C GLU A 278 15.94 23.76 1.55
N LEU A 279 15.39 24.96 1.31
CA LEU A 279 13.96 25.16 1.12
C LEU A 279 13.42 24.36 -0.07
N LEU A 280 14.12 24.37 -1.21
CA LEU A 280 13.74 23.56 -2.37
C LEU A 280 13.80 22.05 -2.07
N ALA A 281 14.77 21.60 -1.28
CA ALA A 281 14.86 20.21 -0.85
C ALA A 281 13.68 19.82 0.06
N GLU A 282 13.27 20.72 0.96
CA GLU A 282 12.09 20.56 1.81
C GLU A 282 10.80 20.44 0.98
N PHE A 283 10.57 21.36 0.04
CA PHE A 283 9.41 21.30 -0.87
C PHE A 283 9.38 20.00 -1.67
N ARG A 284 10.53 19.52 -2.15
CA ARG A 284 10.63 18.24 -2.87
C ARG A 284 10.39 17.04 -1.96
N ALA A 285 10.79 17.10 -0.69
CA ALA A 285 10.47 16.07 0.29
C ALA A 285 8.97 16.06 0.59
N ALA A 286 8.39 17.22 0.90
CA ALA A 286 6.96 17.40 1.14
C ALA A 286 6.12 16.91 -0.06
N ALA A 287 6.47 17.29 -1.29
CA ALA A 287 5.78 16.84 -2.51
C ALA A 287 5.81 15.33 -2.73
N ARG A 288 6.89 14.66 -2.31
CA ARG A 288 7.01 13.19 -2.42
C ARG A 288 6.18 12.49 -1.36
N GLU A 289 6.18 12.99 -0.13
CA GLU A 289 5.38 12.42 0.96
C GLU A 289 3.88 12.72 0.78
N LEU A 290 3.52 13.92 0.34
CA LEU A 290 2.16 14.33 0.02
C LEU A 290 1.50 13.36 -0.97
N ARG A 291 2.18 13.00 -2.07
CA ARG A 291 1.65 12.04 -3.04
C ARG A 291 1.39 10.66 -2.44
N LYS A 292 2.25 10.19 -1.54
CA LYS A 292 2.05 8.92 -0.83
C LYS A 292 0.87 9.00 0.13
N VAL A 293 0.75 10.11 0.86
CA VAL A 293 -0.36 10.33 1.78
C VAL A 293 -1.67 10.43 1.03
N LEU A 294 -1.76 11.18 -0.08
CA LEU A 294 -2.98 11.28 -0.89
C LEU A 294 -3.47 9.91 -1.39
N ALA A 295 -2.55 9.07 -1.90
CA ALA A 295 -2.89 7.71 -2.30
C ALA A 295 -3.39 6.86 -1.12
N ALA A 296 -2.77 7.00 0.05
CA ALA A 296 -3.19 6.30 1.27
C ALA A 296 -4.54 6.82 1.82
N GLU A 297 -4.79 8.13 1.79
CA GLU A 297 -6.05 8.77 2.19
C GLU A 297 -7.19 8.28 1.29
N ARG A 298 -7.00 8.35 -0.03
CA ARG A 298 -7.95 7.85 -1.02
C ARG A 298 -8.34 6.40 -0.71
N PHE A 299 -7.34 5.53 -0.50
CA PHE A 299 -7.56 4.13 -0.19
C PHE A 299 -8.26 3.92 1.15
N ARG A 300 -7.94 4.72 2.18
CA ARG A 300 -8.60 4.63 3.49
C ARG A 300 -10.07 5.01 3.41
N VAL A 301 -10.40 6.07 2.68
CA VAL A 301 -11.78 6.53 2.50
C VAL A 301 -12.57 5.51 1.68
N GLU A 302 -11.99 4.90 0.64
CA GLU A 302 -12.64 3.82 -0.11
C GLU A 302 -12.92 2.59 0.78
N ARG A 303 -11.97 2.21 1.64
CA ARG A 303 -12.20 1.12 2.60
C ARG A 303 -13.29 1.45 3.60
N ALA A 304 -13.41 2.70 4.02
CA ALA A 304 -14.44 3.13 4.94
C ALA A 304 -15.84 3.09 4.30
N LEU A 305 -15.95 3.38 2.99
CA LEU A 305 -17.16 3.11 2.20
C LEU A 305 -17.51 1.61 2.23
N ALA A 306 -16.56 0.75 1.88
CA ALA A 306 -16.77 -0.70 1.81
C ALA A 306 -17.14 -1.32 3.17
N ALA A 307 -16.65 -0.75 4.27
CA ALA A 307 -16.96 -1.19 5.63
C ALA A 307 -18.27 -0.59 6.20
N GLY A 308 -18.93 0.32 5.48
CA GLY A 308 -20.12 1.02 5.97
C GLY A 308 -19.86 1.86 7.22
N ARG A 309 -18.69 2.48 7.31
CA ARG A 309 -18.26 3.25 8.50
C ARG A 309 -19.19 4.45 8.73
N VAL A 310 -19.49 4.70 10.00
CA VAL A 310 -20.30 5.83 10.45
C VAL A 310 -19.43 6.81 11.24
N TRP A 311 -19.55 8.09 10.92
CA TRP A 311 -18.92 9.20 11.63
C TRP A 311 -19.98 10.15 12.20
N GLN A 312 -19.57 11.02 13.10
CA GLN A 312 -20.34 12.21 13.45
C GLN A 312 -20.01 13.34 12.46
N TRP A 313 -21.00 14.14 12.08
CA TRP A 313 -20.81 15.21 11.09
C TRP A 313 -19.69 16.20 11.46
N ARG A 314 -19.51 16.51 12.75
CA ARG A 314 -18.41 17.36 13.23
C ARG A 314 -17.03 16.81 12.89
N ASP A 315 -16.86 15.49 12.96
CA ASP A 315 -15.59 14.82 12.67
C ASP A 315 -15.34 14.82 11.15
N VAL A 316 -16.39 14.64 10.35
CA VAL A 316 -16.31 14.76 8.89
C VAL A 316 -15.89 16.18 8.49
N CYS A 317 -16.50 17.21 9.09
CA CYS A 317 -16.09 18.59 8.83
C CYS A 317 -14.62 18.81 9.21
N ALA A 318 -14.26 18.54 10.47
CA ALA A 318 -12.96 18.89 11.02
C ALA A 318 -11.78 18.11 10.39
N TYR A 319 -11.95 16.80 10.15
CA TYR A 319 -10.83 15.93 9.77
C TYR A 319 -10.82 15.54 8.29
N TYR A 320 -11.92 15.80 7.57
CA TYR A 320 -11.97 15.58 6.13
C TYR A 320 -12.22 16.89 5.38
N LEU A 321 -13.40 17.49 5.52
CA LEU A 321 -13.82 18.58 4.63
C LEU A 321 -13.00 19.86 4.81
N ASP A 322 -12.64 20.23 6.03
CA ASP A 322 -11.79 21.40 6.33
C ASP A 322 -10.30 21.12 6.09
N HIS A 323 -9.91 19.85 6.13
CA HIS A 323 -8.50 19.46 6.00
C HIS A 323 -8.03 19.59 4.54
N PRO A 324 -6.89 20.24 4.25
CA PRO A 324 -6.44 20.47 2.87
C PRO A 324 -6.15 19.18 2.10
N VAL A 325 -5.47 18.21 2.74
CA VAL A 325 -5.12 16.92 2.12
C VAL A 325 -6.30 15.94 2.10
N ALA A 326 -6.85 15.56 3.26
CA ALA A 326 -7.99 14.63 3.33
C ALA A 326 -9.25 15.16 2.60
N GLY A 327 -9.45 16.48 2.57
CA GLY A 327 -10.55 17.14 1.86
C GLY A 327 -10.51 16.93 0.34
N ALA A 328 -9.33 16.76 -0.26
CA ALA A 328 -9.19 16.47 -1.67
C ALA A 328 -9.93 15.17 -2.08
N SER A 329 -9.92 14.16 -1.20
CA SER A 329 -10.64 12.91 -1.42
C SER A 329 -12.09 12.95 -0.91
N ALA A 330 -12.44 13.86 0.02
CA ALA A 330 -13.74 13.81 0.70
C ALA A 330 -14.81 14.73 0.10
N ARG A 331 -14.42 15.87 -0.49
CA ARG A 331 -15.37 16.91 -0.95
C ARG A 331 -16.15 16.52 -2.21
N ASN A 332 -15.62 15.62 -3.03
CA ASN A 332 -16.29 15.11 -4.24
C ASN A 332 -16.99 13.76 -4.03
N LEU A 333 -17.15 13.34 -2.77
CA LEU A 333 -17.88 12.12 -2.40
C LEU A 333 -19.28 12.46 -1.94
N ILE A 334 -20.21 11.56 -2.20
CA ILE A 334 -21.59 11.65 -1.76
C ILE A 334 -21.66 11.16 -0.31
N TRP A 335 -22.04 12.03 0.61
CA TRP A 335 -22.25 11.70 2.02
C TRP A 335 -23.74 11.51 2.29
N LYS A 336 -24.07 10.60 3.21
CA LYS A 336 -25.45 10.27 3.57
C LYS A 336 -25.64 10.40 5.07
N ILE A 337 -26.72 11.06 5.47
CA ILE A 337 -27.23 10.99 6.85
C ILE A 337 -27.82 9.59 7.05
N ALA A 338 -27.47 8.89 8.13
CA ALA A 338 -27.81 7.48 8.33
C ALA A 338 -29.29 7.15 8.04
N GLN A 339 -30.20 8.00 8.51
CA GLN A 339 -31.65 7.91 8.29
C GLN A 339 -32.21 9.12 7.53
N GLY A 340 -31.41 9.72 6.65
CA GLY A 340 -31.76 10.96 5.98
C GLY A 340 -31.23 11.03 4.54
N PRO A 341 -31.27 12.23 3.94
CA PRO A 341 -30.84 12.42 2.56
C PRO A 341 -29.33 12.25 2.40
N ALA A 342 -28.94 12.06 1.14
CA ALA A 342 -27.56 12.11 0.69
C ALA A 342 -27.28 13.41 -0.05
N GLY A 343 -26.02 13.85 -0.03
CA GLY A 343 -25.60 15.07 -0.70
C GLY A 343 -24.09 15.15 -0.90
N LEU A 344 -23.67 16.02 -1.83
CA LEU A 344 -22.29 16.47 -1.95
C LEU A 344 -22.03 17.59 -0.94
N PRO A 345 -20.85 17.61 -0.29
CA PRO A 345 -20.43 18.71 0.57
C PRO A 345 -20.35 20.03 -0.19
N VAL A 346 -21.08 21.04 0.29
CA VAL A 346 -21.01 22.42 -0.22
C VAL A 346 -20.81 23.39 0.94
N GLN A 347 -20.09 24.48 0.70
CA GLN A 347 -19.99 25.56 1.69
C GLN A 347 -21.07 26.62 1.45
N VAL A 348 -21.88 26.87 2.49
CA VAL A 348 -22.87 27.95 2.55
C VAL A 348 -22.60 28.76 3.80
N ASP A 349 -22.33 30.06 3.63
CA ASP A 349 -22.00 30.99 4.73
C ASP A 349 -20.86 30.51 5.65
N GLY A 350 -19.82 29.91 5.06
CA GLY A 350 -18.66 29.38 5.78
C GLY A 350 -18.94 28.11 6.58
N ARG A 351 -20.04 27.40 6.31
CA ARG A 351 -20.40 26.12 6.94
C ARG A 351 -20.67 25.05 5.90
N TRP A 352 -20.37 23.81 6.25
CA TRP A 352 -20.65 22.65 5.39
C TRP A 352 -22.12 22.23 5.45
N GLU A 353 -22.70 22.04 4.28
CA GLU A 353 -24.02 21.45 4.04
C GLU A 353 -23.91 20.32 3.02
N LEU A 354 -24.96 19.51 2.91
CA LEU A 354 -25.10 18.45 1.91
C LEU A 354 -26.13 18.89 0.86
N ALA A 355 -25.71 18.97 -0.40
CA ALA A 355 -26.56 19.30 -1.54
C ALA A 355 -26.86 18.05 -2.40
N GLY A 356 -28.14 17.76 -2.60
CA GLY A 356 -28.58 16.69 -3.51
C GLY A 356 -28.66 17.13 -4.98
N PRO A 357 -28.86 16.20 -5.94
CA PRO A 357 -28.93 16.50 -7.38
C PRO A 357 -30.04 17.51 -7.76
N GLU A 358 -31.12 17.53 -6.99
CA GLU A 358 -32.26 18.45 -7.19
C GLU A 358 -32.01 19.85 -6.59
N GLY A 359 -30.80 20.14 -6.10
CA GLY A 359 -30.47 21.40 -5.46
C GLY A 359 -31.09 21.58 -4.07
N ARG A 360 -31.53 20.49 -3.43
CA ARG A 360 -31.98 20.51 -2.02
C ARG A 360 -30.78 20.46 -1.09
N HIS A 361 -30.72 21.41 -0.16
CA HIS A 361 -29.67 21.51 0.85
C HIS A 361 -30.17 21.00 2.20
N VAL A 362 -29.30 20.30 2.92
CA VAL A 362 -29.50 19.94 4.32
C VAL A 362 -28.23 20.25 5.10
N ARG A 363 -28.39 20.95 6.21
CA ARG A 363 -27.32 21.17 7.19
C ARG A 363 -27.43 20.15 8.32
N PRO A 364 -26.58 19.12 8.38
CA PRO A 364 -26.60 18.17 9.48
C PRO A 364 -26.20 18.87 10.79
N SER A 365 -26.75 18.42 11.92
CA SER A 365 -26.28 18.85 13.23
C SER A 365 -24.89 18.25 13.51
N PRO A 366 -24.05 18.85 14.38
CA PRO A 366 -22.69 18.36 14.65
C PRO A 366 -22.60 16.87 15.04
N ASP A 367 -23.57 16.38 15.81
CA ASP A 367 -23.63 14.99 16.28
C ASP A 367 -24.39 14.04 15.34
N THR A 368 -24.89 14.53 14.20
CA THR A 368 -25.65 13.71 13.26
C THR A 368 -24.75 12.58 12.70
N PRO A 369 -25.18 11.31 12.79
CA PRO A 369 -24.44 10.20 12.20
C PRO A 369 -24.53 10.24 10.68
N VAL A 370 -23.37 10.20 10.04
CA VAL A 370 -23.21 10.21 8.59
C VAL A 370 -22.30 9.07 8.15
N LEU A 371 -22.47 8.63 6.91
CA LEU A 371 -21.64 7.63 6.25
C LEU A 371 -21.47 8.03 4.79
N LEU A 372 -20.61 7.31 4.07
CA LEU A 372 -20.53 7.45 2.62
C LEU A 372 -21.72 6.75 1.98
N TRP A 373 -22.35 7.40 1.01
CA TRP A 373 -23.43 6.84 0.22
C TRP A 373 -22.92 5.68 -0.63
N HIS A 374 -23.68 4.59 -0.72
CA HIS A 374 -23.30 3.39 -1.47
C HIS A 374 -24.48 2.90 -2.34
N PRO A 375 -24.29 2.62 -3.64
CA PRO A 375 -25.40 2.33 -4.55
C PRO A 375 -26.22 1.11 -4.15
N ILE A 376 -25.63 0.11 -3.49
CA ILE A 376 -26.35 -1.09 -3.01
C ILE A 376 -27.52 -0.79 -2.05
N ALA A 377 -27.49 0.34 -1.35
CA ALA A 377 -28.49 0.71 -0.37
C ALA A 377 -29.64 1.54 -0.96
N HIS A 378 -29.63 1.77 -2.27
CA HIS A 378 -30.50 2.72 -2.96
C HIS A 378 -31.09 2.12 -4.23
N ASP A 379 -32.23 2.66 -4.66
CA ASP A 379 -32.88 2.22 -5.89
C ASP A 379 -32.16 2.74 -7.14
N ALA A 380 -32.51 2.15 -8.28
CA ALA A 380 -31.87 2.49 -9.54
C ALA A 380 -32.14 3.94 -9.99
N GLU A 381 -33.22 4.58 -9.55
CA GLU A 381 -33.53 5.98 -9.91
C GLU A 381 -32.59 6.94 -9.20
N GLU A 382 -32.42 6.79 -7.89
CA GLU A 382 -31.48 7.60 -7.11
C GLU A 382 -30.04 7.40 -7.60
N VAL A 383 -29.62 6.16 -7.88
CA VAL A 383 -28.29 5.87 -8.44
C VAL A 383 -28.10 6.57 -9.79
N ARG A 384 -29.10 6.52 -10.69
CA ARG A 384 -29.02 7.22 -11.98
C ARG A 384 -28.92 8.72 -11.80
N GLY A 385 -29.74 9.31 -10.92
CA GLY A 385 -29.73 10.74 -10.63
C GLY A 385 -28.35 11.23 -10.18
N TRP A 386 -27.68 10.48 -9.31
CA TRP A 386 -26.30 10.79 -8.90
C TRP A 386 -25.30 10.70 -10.06
N ARG A 387 -25.38 9.66 -10.90
CA ARG A 387 -24.49 9.50 -12.05
C ARG A 387 -24.66 10.61 -13.08
N ASP A 388 -25.89 11.00 -13.36
CA ASP A 388 -26.20 12.11 -14.27
C ASP A 388 -25.68 13.44 -13.71
N HIS A 389 -25.92 13.71 -12.44
CA HIS A 389 -25.45 14.93 -11.79
C HIS A 389 -23.92 15.06 -11.81
N LEU A 390 -23.20 13.99 -11.47
CA LEU A 390 -21.73 14.00 -11.49
C LEU A 390 -21.15 14.27 -12.89
N ILE A 391 -21.78 13.71 -13.93
CA ILE A 391 -21.35 13.94 -15.32
C ILE A 391 -21.76 15.33 -15.79
N ALA A 392 -22.98 15.79 -15.49
CA ALA A 392 -23.47 17.11 -15.87
C ALA A 392 -22.54 18.22 -15.36
N ASP A 393 -22.10 18.10 -14.11
CA ASP A 393 -21.30 19.12 -13.41
C ASP A 393 -19.77 18.89 -13.52
N ASP A 394 -19.33 17.94 -14.37
CA ASP A 394 -17.92 17.54 -14.53
C ASP A 394 -17.21 17.24 -13.19
N LEU A 395 -17.96 16.65 -12.24
CA LEU A 395 -17.46 16.28 -10.92
C LEU A 395 -16.77 14.92 -10.96
N ARG A 396 -15.47 14.91 -10.66
CA ARG A 396 -14.66 13.69 -10.59
C ARG A 396 -14.59 13.16 -9.16
N GLN A 397 -15.01 11.91 -8.97
CA GLN A 397 -14.86 11.19 -7.70
C GLN A 397 -13.44 10.58 -7.58
N PRO A 398 -12.85 10.52 -6.37
CA PRO A 398 -11.53 9.91 -6.18
C PRO A 398 -11.53 8.39 -6.42
N PHE A 399 -12.68 7.73 -6.36
CA PHE A 399 -12.87 6.33 -6.71
C PHE A 399 -14.31 6.13 -7.16
N LYS A 400 -14.62 4.95 -7.72
CA LYS A 400 -15.98 4.57 -8.09
C LYS A 400 -16.88 4.47 -6.85
N GLN A 401 -17.67 5.51 -6.61
CA GLN A 401 -18.73 5.53 -5.59
C GLN A 401 -20.11 5.46 -6.26
N ALA A 402 -20.50 6.43 -7.08
CA ALA A 402 -21.76 6.40 -7.83
C ALA A 402 -21.75 5.33 -8.94
N PHE A 403 -20.59 5.16 -9.56
CA PHE A 403 -20.31 4.14 -10.58
C PHE A 403 -19.72 2.87 -9.96
N ARG A 404 -20.03 2.58 -8.69
CA ARG A 404 -19.54 1.37 -8.02
C ARG A 404 -20.36 0.16 -8.46
N GLU A 405 -19.64 -0.90 -8.81
CA GLU A 405 -20.21 -2.20 -9.16
C GLU A 405 -20.92 -2.81 -7.95
N VAL A 406 -22.13 -3.34 -8.16
CA VAL A 406 -22.96 -3.97 -7.12
C VAL A 406 -23.21 -5.43 -7.50
N TYR A 407 -22.89 -6.35 -6.59
CA TYR A 407 -23.06 -7.78 -6.79
C TYR A 407 -24.12 -8.30 -5.82
N LEU A 408 -25.29 -8.60 -6.37
CA LEU A 408 -26.37 -9.25 -5.64
C LEU A 408 -26.26 -10.77 -5.79
N LEU A 409 -26.94 -11.49 -4.88
CA LEU A 409 -27.08 -12.93 -5.00
C LEU A 409 -27.79 -13.30 -6.29
N THR A 410 -27.22 -14.27 -6.99
CA THR A 410 -27.78 -14.87 -8.20
C THR A 410 -28.35 -16.25 -7.89
N PRO A 411 -29.23 -16.79 -8.75
CA PRO A 411 -29.70 -18.17 -8.62
C PRO A 411 -28.58 -19.22 -8.59
N ALA A 412 -27.39 -18.91 -9.13
CA ALA A 412 -26.24 -19.80 -9.05
C ALA A 412 -25.71 -19.91 -7.61
N GLU A 413 -25.60 -18.79 -6.91
CA GLU A 413 -25.16 -18.73 -5.51
C GLU A 413 -26.22 -19.27 -4.54
N GLU A 414 -27.51 -19.12 -4.88
CA GLU A 414 -28.59 -19.74 -4.11
C GLU A 414 -28.51 -21.27 -4.17
N ARG A 415 -28.09 -21.84 -5.31
CA ARG A 415 -27.91 -23.30 -5.47
C ARG A 415 -26.70 -23.83 -4.70
N THR A 416 -25.57 -23.14 -4.77
CA THR A 416 -24.34 -23.53 -4.04
C THR A 416 -24.43 -23.23 -2.54
N ARG A 417 -25.31 -22.30 -2.14
CA ARG A 417 -25.63 -21.88 -0.77
C ARG A 417 -24.50 -21.18 -0.02
N ASP A 418 -23.33 -21.80 0.14
CA ASP A 418 -22.26 -21.34 1.05
C ASP A 418 -20.99 -20.83 0.34
N HIS A 419 -20.94 -20.88 -0.99
CA HIS A 419 -19.81 -20.40 -1.78
C HIS A 419 -20.25 -19.87 -3.15
N SER A 420 -19.50 -18.92 -3.70
CA SER A 420 -19.67 -18.40 -5.06
C SER A 420 -18.61 -18.97 -5.99
N LEU A 421 -19.04 -19.42 -7.17
CA LEU A 421 -18.18 -19.86 -8.27
C LEU A 421 -18.02 -18.78 -9.36
N ARG A 422 -18.59 -17.58 -9.15
CA ARG A 422 -18.65 -16.51 -10.16
C ARG A 422 -17.27 -16.11 -10.69
N PHE A 423 -16.25 -16.16 -9.83
CA PHE A 423 -14.86 -15.84 -10.17
C PHE A 423 -13.92 -17.05 -10.05
N ALA A 424 -14.46 -18.26 -10.11
CA ALA A 424 -13.66 -19.48 -10.15
C ALA A 424 -13.18 -19.77 -11.57
N ARG A 425 -12.10 -20.55 -11.69
CA ARG A 425 -11.52 -21.08 -12.94
C ARG A 425 -10.93 -20.02 -13.88
N HIS A 426 -10.60 -18.84 -13.37
CA HIS A 426 -9.82 -17.87 -14.14
C HIS A 426 -8.32 -18.15 -14.02
N LEU A 427 -7.61 -18.14 -15.15
CA LEU A 427 -6.16 -18.15 -15.18
C LEU A 427 -5.65 -16.73 -14.95
N LEU A 428 -4.91 -16.50 -13.87
CA LEU A 428 -4.45 -15.20 -13.43
C LEU A 428 -2.92 -15.15 -13.35
N ARG A 429 -2.32 -14.04 -13.79
CA ARG A 429 -0.89 -13.75 -13.54
C ARG A 429 -0.69 -13.62 -12.03
N TYR A 430 0.00 -14.60 -11.44
CA TYR A 430 0.06 -14.79 -9.98
C TYR A 430 0.60 -13.57 -9.25
N GLY A 431 1.73 -13.01 -9.70
CA GLY A 431 2.34 -11.84 -9.08
C GLY A 431 1.42 -10.61 -9.05
N GLN A 432 0.67 -10.39 -10.14
CA GLN A 432 -0.27 -9.27 -10.27
C GLN A 432 -1.51 -9.46 -9.41
N ALA A 433 -2.14 -10.65 -9.46
CA ALA A 433 -3.28 -10.99 -8.62
C ALA A 433 -2.93 -10.86 -7.12
N LYS A 434 -1.77 -11.39 -6.72
CA LYS A 434 -1.27 -11.30 -5.34
C LYS A 434 -1.07 -9.86 -4.89
N ALA A 435 -0.52 -8.99 -5.74
CA ALA A 435 -0.33 -7.58 -5.42
C ALA A 435 -1.68 -6.85 -5.23
N LEU A 436 -2.60 -7.00 -6.18
CA LEU A 436 -3.92 -6.37 -6.16
C LEU A 436 -4.75 -6.78 -4.94
N LEU A 437 -4.71 -8.07 -4.58
CA LEU A 437 -5.39 -8.63 -3.42
C LEU A 437 -4.74 -8.15 -2.11
N SER A 438 -3.40 -8.16 -2.04
CA SER A 438 -2.67 -7.69 -0.87
C SER A 438 -2.94 -6.21 -0.57
N GLU A 439 -3.01 -5.38 -1.60
CA GLU A 439 -3.37 -3.97 -1.48
C GLU A 439 -4.77 -3.79 -0.88
N ARG A 440 -5.73 -4.65 -1.26
CA ARG A 440 -7.12 -4.66 -0.78
C ARG A 440 -7.33 -5.34 0.58
N GLY A 441 -6.24 -5.75 1.24
CA GLY A 441 -6.26 -6.33 2.57
C GLY A 441 -6.41 -7.86 2.63
N TRP A 442 -6.42 -8.54 1.47
CA TRP A 442 -6.38 -10.00 1.42
C TRP A 442 -4.97 -10.51 1.74
N ARG A 443 -4.87 -11.69 2.37
CA ARG A 443 -3.61 -12.29 2.82
C ARG A 443 -3.61 -13.79 2.56
N GLY A 444 -2.44 -14.44 2.58
CA GLY A 444 -2.37 -15.91 2.51
C GLY A 444 -2.18 -16.50 1.11
N MET A 445 -2.19 -15.67 0.06
CA MET A 445 -1.90 -16.10 -1.31
C MET A 445 -0.40 -16.40 -1.50
N SER A 446 0.00 -17.64 -1.19
CA SER A 446 1.37 -18.13 -1.30
C SER A 446 1.42 -19.47 -2.03
N LEU A 447 1.64 -19.42 -3.34
CA LEU A 447 1.82 -20.60 -4.20
C LEU A 447 3.30 -20.79 -4.55
N GLY A 448 3.73 -22.04 -4.74
CA GLY A 448 5.11 -22.40 -5.08
C GLY A 448 5.26 -23.82 -5.59
N HIS A 449 6.49 -24.16 -5.99
CA HIS A 449 6.91 -25.49 -6.47
C HIS A 449 7.84 -26.19 -5.46
N TRP A 450 7.80 -25.81 -4.18
CA TRP A 450 8.91 -26.00 -3.24
C TRP A 450 8.78 -27.22 -2.32
N ASP A 451 7.76 -28.05 -2.46
CA ASP A 451 7.62 -29.28 -1.67
C ASP A 451 7.38 -30.54 -2.51
N TRP A 452 8.03 -31.61 -2.09
CA TRP A 452 7.92 -32.94 -2.69
C TRP A 452 6.57 -33.62 -2.39
N GLU A 453 5.81 -33.06 -1.44
CA GLU A 453 4.43 -33.49 -1.08
C GLU A 453 3.35 -32.69 -1.82
N CYS A 454 3.71 -31.75 -2.70
CA CYS A 454 2.78 -30.91 -3.47
C CYS A 454 1.77 -30.12 -2.61
N GLY A 455 2.11 -29.71 -1.38
CA GLY A 455 1.26 -28.89 -0.51
C GLY A 455 1.34 -27.39 -0.79
N SER A 456 2.29 -26.95 -1.62
CA SER A 456 2.43 -25.54 -2.03
C SER A 456 1.72 -25.17 -3.35
N ASP A 457 1.03 -26.14 -3.95
CA ASP A 457 0.25 -25.98 -5.19
C ASP A 457 -1.11 -25.31 -4.97
N ARG A 458 -1.52 -25.14 -3.70
CA ARG A 458 -2.79 -24.56 -3.27
C ARG A 458 -2.58 -23.46 -2.24
N ALA A 459 -3.38 -22.42 -2.32
CA ALA A 459 -3.38 -21.33 -1.37
C ALA A 459 -4.79 -20.79 -1.17
N GLU A 460 -5.03 -20.19 0.00
CA GLU A 460 -6.28 -19.50 0.29
C GLU A 460 -5.98 -18.05 0.64
N ALA A 461 -6.55 -17.12 -0.13
CA ALA A 461 -6.55 -15.73 0.21
C ALA A 461 -7.68 -15.46 1.22
N THR A 462 -7.37 -14.80 2.33
CA THR A 462 -8.31 -14.47 3.39
C THR A 462 -8.37 -12.97 3.66
N LYS A 463 -9.56 -12.46 3.97
CA LYS A 463 -9.79 -11.06 4.34
C LYS A 463 -10.76 -10.98 5.51
N GLU A 464 -10.34 -10.31 6.57
CA GLU A 464 -11.21 -9.99 7.71
C GLU A 464 -12.19 -8.89 7.32
N LEU A 465 -13.46 -9.08 7.70
CA LEU A 465 -14.58 -8.22 7.34
C LEU A 465 -15.36 -7.80 8.62
N PRO A 466 -16.15 -6.72 8.55
CA PRO A 466 -17.01 -6.32 9.66
C PRO A 466 -17.91 -7.46 10.14
N GLY A 467 -18.24 -7.45 11.45
CA GLY A 467 -19.10 -8.48 12.05
C GLY A 467 -18.40 -9.81 12.40
N GLY A 468 -17.06 -9.85 12.37
CA GLY A 468 -16.30 -11.07 12.67
C GLY A 468 -16.37 -12.13 11.56
N LEU A 469 -16.69 -11.69 10.34
CA LEU A 469 -16.66 -12.51 9.14
C LEU A 469 -15.26 -12.52 8.54
N THR A 470 -14.87 -13.65 7.97
CA THR A 470 -13.67 -13.77 7.15
C THR A 470 -14.08 -14.27 5.78
N ALA A 471 -13.72 -13.55 4.71
CA ALA A 471 -13.85 -14.06 3.35
C ALA A 471 -12.63 -14.90 2.99
N HIS A 472 -12.87 -15.96 2.24
CA HIS A 472 -11.89 -16.94 1.80
C HIS A 472 -12.01 -17.11 0.29
N TRP A 473 -10.89 -17.10 -0.43
CA TRP A 473 -10.85 -17.33 -1.87
C TRP A 473 -9.72 -18.30 -2.22
N GLY A 474 -10.08 -19.46 -2.78
CA GLY A 474 -9.12 -20.50 -3.13
C GLY A 474 -8.33 -20.18 -4.39
N PHE A 475 -7.09 -20.65 -4.44
CA PHE A 475 -6.21 -20.62 -5.62
C PHE A 475 -5.41 -21.91 -5.72
N HIS A 476 -5.10 -22.32 -6.95
CA HIS A 476 -4.26 -23.50 -7.20
C HIS A 476 -3.40 -23.33 -8.46
N LEU A 477 -2.39 -24.19 -8.62
CA LEU A 477 -1.60 -24.31 -9.83
C LEU A 477 -2.29 -25.26 -10.83
N ASP A 478 -2.19 -24.95 -12.13
CA ASP A 478 -2.63 -25.86 -13.19
C ASP A 478 -1.56 -26.94 -13.48
N GLU A 479 -1.96 -27.99 -14.19
CA GLU A 479 -1.08 -29.13 -14.52
C GLU A 479 0.15 -28.70 -15.33
N ASP A 480 0.02 -27.63 -16.12
CA ASP A 480 1.08 -27.09 -16.96
C ASP A 480 2.05 -26.15 -16.20
N SER A 481 1.75 -25.80 -14.95
CA SER A 481 2.48 -24.76 -14.21
C SER A 481 3.95 -25.11 -14.02
N PHE A 482 4.26 -26.37 -13.70
CA PHE A 482 5.65 -26.80 -13.51
C PHE A 482 6.47 -26.71 -14.81
N GLY A 483 5.89 -27.15 -15.93
CA GLY A 483 6.51 -27.05 -17.25
C GLY A 483 6.69 -25.62 -17.72
N ARG A 484 5.70 -24.76 -17.45
CA ARG A 484 5.72 -23.33 -17.78
C ARG A 484 6.79 -22.56 -17.01
N ASP A 485 6.95 -22.85 -15.73
CA ASP A 485 7.82 -22.09 -14.83
C ASP A 485 9.20 -22.73 -14.63
N GLY A 486 9.41 -23.96 -15.12
CA GLY A 486 10.64 -24.73 -14.92
C GLY A 486 10.96 -24.97 -13.45
N GLY A 487 9.94 -25.09 -12.59
CA GLY A 487 10.07 -25.19 -11.13
C GLY A 487 10.51 -23.89 -10.42
N GLY A 488 10.46 -22.75 -11.13
CA GLY A 488 10.87 -21.43 -10.62
C GLY A 488 9.80 -20.70 -9.81
N THR A 489 9.67 -19.39 -10.00
CA THR A 489 8.59 -18.61 -9.38
C THR A 489 7.31 -18.80 -10.16
N VAL A 490 6.20 -19.08 -9.48
CA VAL A 490 4.88 -19.25 -10.08
C VAL A 490 4.53 -18.04 -10.97
N SER A 491 4.26 -18.28 -12.25
CA SER A 491 3.84 -17.21 -13.17
C SER A 491 2.32 -17.03 -13.22
N VAL A 492 1.56 -18.13 -13.19
CA VAL A 492 0.10 -18.17 -13.33
C VAL A 492 -0.51 -19.05 -12.26
N CYS A 493 -1.69 -18.67 -11.77
CA CYS A 493 -2.53 -19.47 -10.89
C CYS A 493 -3.98 -19.52 -11.40
N VAL A 494 -4.74 -20.48 -10.91
CA VAL A 494 -6.17 -20.66 -11.20
C VAL A 494 -6.97 -20.27 -9.96
N SER A 495 -7.96 -19.39 -10.14
CA SER A 495 -8.89 -19.02 -9.06
C SER A 495 -9.89 -20.13 -8.75
N GLY A 496 -10.28 -20.25 -7.49
CA GLY A 496 -11.24 -21.23 -6.97
C GLY A 496 -12.51 -20.57 -6.43
N GLU A 497 -13.22 -21.28 -5.56
CA GLU A 497 -14.44 -20.79 -4.92
C GLU A 497 -14.16 -19.69 -3.90
N LEU A 498 -15.12 -18.76 -3.77
CA LEU A 498 -15.13 -17.71 -2.74
C LEU A 498 -16.22 -18.03 -1.71
N HIS A 499 -15.87 -18.06 -0.42
CA HIS A 499 -16.81 -18.34 0.66
C HIS A 499 -16.55 -17.48 1.89
N PHE A 500 -17.45 -17.54 2.87
CA PHE A 500 -17.34 -16.76 4.10
C PHE A 500 -17.38 -17.69 5.31
N THR A 501 -16.63 -17.32 6.35
CA THR A 501 -16.72 -17.98 7.65
C THR A 501 -17.00 -16.98 8.78
N ALA A 502 -17.70 -17.43 9.80
CA ALA A 502 -17.84 -16.76 11.09
C ALA A 502 -17.42 -17.74 12.18
N GLN A 503 -16.51 -17.33 13.07
CA GLN A 503 -15.98 -18.19 14.14
C GLN A 503 -15.46 -19.53 13.62
N GLY A 504 -14.85 -19.53 12.42
CA GLY A 504 -14.30 -20.72 11.77
C GLY A 504 -15.31 -21.66 11.12
N ARG A 505 -16.60 -21.28 11.03
CA ARG A 505 -17.64 -22.08 10.35
C ARG A 505 -18.13 -21.37 9.10
N ARG A 506 -18.40 -22.12 8.02
CA ARG A 506 -18.99 -21.57 6.79
C ARG A 506 -20.36 -20.95 7.05
N VAL A 507 -20.59 -19.81 6.42
CA VAL A 507 -21.84 -19.04 6.50
C VAL A 507 -22.54 -19.10 5.13
N PRO A 508 -23.85 -19.38 5.08
CA PRO A 508 -24.62 -19.27 3.84
C PRO A 508 -24.52 -17.85 3.27
N LEU A 509 -24.37 -17.72 1.94
CA LEU A 509 -24.23 -16.42 1.29
C LEU A 509 -25.44 -15.50 1.51
N ALA A 510 -26.63 -16.09 1.73
CA ALA A 510 -27.85 -15.37 2.08
C ALA A 510 -27.83 -14.71 3.47
N GLU A 511 -26.96 -15.18 4.38
CA GLU A 511 -26.79 -14.61 5.72
C GLU A 511 -25.69 -13.53 5.76
N VAL A 512 -24.90 -13.40 4.68
CA VAL A 512 -23.88 -12.35 4.56
C VAL A 512 -24.56 -11.03 4.18
N ALA A 513 -24.24 -9.95 4.89
CA ALA A 513 -24.78 -8.63 4.59
C ALA A 513 -24.51 -8.25 3.12
N PRO A 514 -25.50 -7.71 2.37
CA PRO A 514 -25.36 -7.44 0.94
C PRO A 514 -24.14 -6.57 0.58
N LEU A 515 -23.86 -5.53 1.38
CA LEU A 515 -22.69 -4.68 1.20
C LEU A 515 -21.39 -5.50 1.30
N THR A 516 -21.24 -6.30 2.36
CA THR A 516 -20.07 -7.16 2.58
C THR A 516 -19.87 -8.17 1.46
N LEU A 517 -20.94 -8.83 1.01
CA LEU A 517 -20.90 -9.76 -0.11
C LEU A 517 -20.46 -9.05 -1.39
N SER A 518 -21.10 -7.93 -1.72
CA SER A 518 -20.82 -7.16 -2.93
C SER A 518 -19.39 -6.67 -2.97
N GLU A 519 -18.85 -6.19 -1.85
CA GLU A 519 -17.48 -5.68 -1.77
C GLU A 519 -16.42 -6.79 -1.90
N ALA A 520 -16.67 -7.98 -1.35
CA ALA A 520 -15.78 -9.12 -1.52
C ALA A 520 -15.78 -9.64 -2.97
N LEU A 521 -16.95 -9.69 -3.61
CA LEU A 521 -17.08 -10.06 -5.03
C LEU A 521 -16.47 -9.00 -5.95
N ARG A 522 -16.59 -7.72 -5.60
CA ARG A 522 -15.95 -6.62 -6.31
C ARG A 522 -14.43 -6.72 -6.29
N ASP A 523 -13.84 -7.05 -5.14
CA ASP A 523 -12.40 -7.30 -5.05
C ASP A 523 -11.96 -8.44 -5.99
N ALA A 524 -12.78 -9.50 -6.09
CA ALA A 524 -12.53 -10.62 -6.99
C ALA A 524 -12.64 -10.22 -8.47
N ASP A 525 -13.68 -9.48 -8.87
CA ASP A 525 -13.84 -8.96 -10.24
C ASP A 525 -12.67 -8.06 -10.62
N LEU A 526 -12.24 -7.16 -9.74
CA LEU A 526 -11.08 -6.29 -10.01
C LEU A 526 -9.78 -7.07 -10.17
N ALA A 527 -9.57 -8.13 -9.36
CA ALA A 527 -8.41 -8.99 -9.49
C ALA A 527 -8.43 -9.78 -10.81
N VAL A 528 -9.56 -10.40 -11.15
CA VAL A 528 -9.74 -11.15 -12.41
C VAL A 528 -9.61 -10.20 -13.61
N GLY A 529 -10.31 -9.07 -13.58
CA GLY A 529 -10.36 -8.05 -14.63
C GLY A 529 -9.03 -7.41 -14.98
N VAL A 530 -8.00 -7.53 -14.12
CA VAL A 530 -6.67 -6.97 -14.35
C VAL A 530 -5.61 -8.06 -14.52
N ALA A 531 -5.71 -9.17 -13.76
CA ALA A 531 -4.70 -10.22 -13.77
C ALA A 531 -5.00 -11.37 -14.73
N SER A 532 -6.19 -11.44 -15.35
CA SER A 532 -6.53 -12.54 -16.27
C SER A 532 -5.54 -12.64 -17.43
N THR A 533 -5.08 -13.86 -17.70
CA THR A 533 -4.28 -14.16 -18.90
C THR A 533 -5.11 -14.03 -20.18
N GLY A 534 -6.44 -13.99 -20.09
CA GLY A 534 -7.35 -13.74 -21.22
C GLY A 534 -7.25 -12.31 -21.79
N LEU A 535 -6.55 -11.41 -21.11
CA LEU A 535 -6.20 -10.08 -21.62
C LEU A 535 -4.88 -10.07 -22.41
N ASP A 536 -4.16 -11.19 -22.49
CA ASP A 536 -2.89 -11.26 -23.20
C ASP A 536 -3.11 -11.16 -24.72
N PRO A 537 -2.55 -10.16 -25.41
CA PRO A 537 -2.70 -10.04 -26.86
C PRO A 537 -1.94 -11.13 -27.64
N VAL A 538 -1.03 -11.87 -26.98
CA VAL A 538 -0.27 -13.00 -27.56
C VAL A 538 -0.94 -14.35 -27.21
N GLY A 539 -1.95 -14.33 -26.35
CA GLY A 539 -2.70 -15.52 -25.98
C GLY A 539 -3.55 -16.05 -27.13
N HIS A 540 -3.44 -17.35 -27.42
CA HIS A 540 -4.29 -18.05 -28.37
C HIS A 540 -4.91 -19.27 -27.67
N GLY A 541 -6.23 -19.45 -27.77
CA GLY A 541 -6.96 -20.61 -27.23
C GLY A 541 -8.34 -20.28 -26.64
N ASP A 542 -9.09 -21.33 -26.28
CA ASP A 542 -10.51 -21.25 -25.87
C ASP A 542 -10.78 -20.31 -24.69
N TYR A 543 -9.86 -20.24 -23.71
CA TYR A 543 -10.00 -19.32 -22.58
C TYR A 543 -9.86 -17.85 -22.99
N TRP A 544 -8.95 -17.54 -23.92
CA TRP A 544 -8.78 -16.18 -24.43
C TRP A 544 -9.99 -15.72 -25.24
N GLU A 545 -10.55 -16.58 -26.10
CA GLU A 545 -11.74 -16.24 -26.89
C GLU A 545 -12.97 -16.02 -26.00
N SER A 546 -13.21 -16.95 -25.07
CA SER A 546 -14.35 -16.87 -24.14
C SER A 546 -14.26 -15.68 -23.20
N TYR A 547 -13.09 -15.37 -22.66
CA TYR A 547 -12.89 -14.20 -21.79
C TYR A 547 -12.88 -12.88 -22.59
N GLY A 548 -12.21 -12.88 -23.75
CA GLY A 548 -11.98 -11.72 -24.58
C GLY A 548 -13.23 -11.16 -25.25
N PHE A 549 -14.23 -12.00 -25.54
CA PHE A 549 -15.45 -11.63 -26.28
C PHE A 549 -16.74 -12.22 -25.68
N GLY A 550 -16.70 -12.70 -24.43
CA GLY A 550 -17.83 -13.29 -23.71
C GLY A 550 -18.90 -12.28 -23.27
N ASP A 551 -19.73 -12.68 -22.32
CA ASP A 551 -20.71 -11.77 -21.71
C ASP A 551 -20.03 -10.72 -20.82
N LEU A 552 -20.70 -9.58 -20.61
CA LEU A 552 -20.16 -8.50 -19.80
C LEU A 552 -20.19 -8.86 -18.31
N SER A 553 -19.06 -8.70 -17.62
CA SER A 553 -19.05 -8.66 -16.16
C SER A 553 -19.72 -7.39 -15.63
N GLU A 554 -20.02 -7.33 -14.34
CA GLU A 554 -20.61 -6.17 -13.69
C GLU A 554 -19.73 -4.91 -13.85
N SER A 555 -18.41 -5.06 -13.79
CA SER A 555 -17.47 -3.98 -14.12
C SER A 555 -17.59 -3.48 -15.56
N ALA A 556 -17.87 -4.38 -16.50
CA ALA A 556 -18.02 -4.04 -17.91
C ALA A 556 -19.40 -3.41 -18.22
N GLU A 557 -20.46 -3.85 -17.54
CA GLU A 557 -21.77 -3.19 -17.59
C GLU A 557 -21.73 -1.78 -16.98
N MET A 558 -21.03 -1.62 -15.84
CA MET A 558 -20.83 -0.30 -15.25
C MET A 558 -20.06 0.64 -16.18
N ARG A 559 -19.06 0.09 -16.87
CA ARG A 559 -18.29 0.79 -17.90
C ARG A 559 -19.17 1.18 -19.09
N ARG A 560 -20.08 0.30 -19.50
CA ARG A 560 -21.06 0.57 -20.57
C ARG A 560 -21.99 1.72 -20.20
N ASP A 561 -22.53 1.76 -18.98
CA ASP A 561 -23.39 2.86 -18.50
C ASP A 561 -22.62 4.19 -18.42
N ALA A 562 -21.40 4.19 -17.87
CA ALA A 562 -20.55 5.38 -17.85
C ALA A 562 -20.26 5.88 -19.28
N LEU A 563 -19.91 4.97 -20.19
CA LEU A 563 -19.63 5.29 -21.59
C LEU A 563 -20.88 5.83 -22.30
N ALA A 564 -22.06 5.25 -22.08
CA ALA A 564 -23.32 5.73 -22.68
C ALA A 564 -23.62 7.19 -22.34
N ARG A 565 -23.26 7.64 -21.13
CA ARG A 565 -23.44 9.02 -20.66
C ARG A 565 -22.33 9.96 -21.16
N LEU A 566 -21.12 9.45 -21.31
CA LEU A 566 -19.97 10.22 -21.80
C LEU A 566 -20.00 10.41 -23.33
N LEU A 567 -20.36 9.37 -24.09
CA LEU A 567 -20.28 9.34 -25.56
C LEU A 567 -20.91 10.56 -26.25
N PRO A 568 -22.13 11.03 -25.88
CA PRO A 568 -22.74 12.20 -26.53
C PRO A 568 -21.94 13.50 -26.38
N ARG A 569 -21.06 13.58 -25.36
CA ARG A 569 -20.21 14.75 -25.08
C ARG A 569 -18.85 14.66 -25.78
N LEU A 570 -18.52 13.53 -26.41
CA LEU A 570 -17.24 13.34 -27.10
C LEU A 570 -17.30 13.85 -28.53
N ALA A 571 -16.17 14.38 -29.03
CA ALA A 571 -16.05 14.84 -30.40
C ALA A 571 -16.34 13.75 -31.45
N ILE A 572 -16.20 12.47 -31.07
CA ILE A 572 -16.43 11.31 -31.93
C ILE A 572 -17.85 10.75 -31.85
N ALA A 573 -18.79 11.41 -31.14
CA ALA A 573 -20.14 10.89 -30.91
C ALA A 573 -20.85 10.41 -32.19
N GLY A 574 -20.77 11.20 -33.28
CA GLY A 574 -21.40 10.86 -34.56
C GLY A 574 -20.75 9.67 -35.31
N ARG A 575 -19.62 9.14 -34.82
CA ARG A 575 -18.92 7.96 -35.35
C ARG A 575 -19.07 6.74 -34.44
N CYS A 576 -19.80 6.84 -33.33
CA CYS A 576 -19.88 5.78 -32.33
C CYS A 576 -21.32 5.30 -32.12
N ALA A 577 -21.49 3.99 -31.94
CA ALA A 577 -22.76 3.37 -31.52
C ALA A 577 -22.49 2.30 -30.46
N LEU A 578 -23.32 2.25 -29.42
CA LEU A 578 -23.17 1.30 -28.32
C LEU A 578 -24.21 0.18 -28.48
N GLU A 579 -23.77 -1.02 -28.84
CA GLU A 579 -24.66 -2.15 -29.18
C GLU A 579 -24.25 -3.41 -28.42
N GLY A 580 -25.16 -3.90 -27.56
CA GLY A 580 -24.90 -5.04 -26.69
C GLY A 580 -23.61 -4.87 -25.89
N ARG A 581 -22.64 -5.76 -26.15
CA ARG A 581 -21.33 -5.83 -25.47
C ARG A 581 -20.20 -5.09 -26.18
N PHE A 582 -20.48 -4.37 -27.26
CA PHE A 582 -19.48 -3.68 -28.06
C PHE A 582 -19.75 -2.17 -28.19
N LEU A 583 -18.67 -1.40 -28.23
CA LEU A 583 -18.67 -0.06 -28.81
C LEU A 583 -18.28 -0.17 -30.29
N HIS A 584 -19.20 0.16 -31.18
CA HIS A 584 -18.95 0.27 -32.61
C HIS A 584 -18.38 1.65 -32.92
N VAL A 585 -17.29 1.69 -33.67
CA VAL A 585 -16.57 2.90 -34.06
C VAL A 585 -16.39 2.89 -35.57
N LYS A 586 -16.96 3.87 -36.25
CA LYS A 586 -16.82 4.05 -37.70
C LYS A 586 -15.61 4.92 -38.00
N GLY A 587 -14.53 4.31 -38.50
CA GLY A 587 -13.40 5.00 -39.09
C GLY A 587 -13.65 5.33 -40.57
N ASP A 588 -12.64 5.91 -41.24
CA ASP A 588 -12.69 6.21 -42.66
C ASP A 588 -12.18 5.02 -43.52
N LEU A 589 -11.43 4.07 -42.93
CA LEU A 589 -10.97 2.83 -43.56
C LEU A 589 -11.87 1.62 -43.22
N ARG A 590 -12.23 1.43 -41.95
CA ARG A 590 -13.08 0.30 -41.50
C ARG A 590 -14.04 0.68 -40.38
N THR A 591 -14.99 -0.21 -40.09
CA THR A 591 -15.77 -0.20 -38.85
C THR A 591 -15.14 -1.16 -37.84
N TYR A 592 -15.04 -0.72 -36.60
CA TYR A 592 -14.38 -1.42 -35.51
C TYR A 592 -15.38 -1.72 -34.38
N LYS A 593 -15.28 -2.90 -33.76
CA LYS A 593 -16.06 -3.30 -32.59
C LYS A 593 -15.13 -3.49 -31.41
N ILE A 594 -15.22 -2.62 -30.41
CA ILE A 594 -14.41 -2.68 -29.19
C ILE A 594 -15.22 -3.38 -28.10
N HIS A 595 -14.76 -4.55 -27.63
CA HIS A 595 -15.43 -5.28 -26.56
C HIS A 595 -15.34 -4.51 -25.24
N LEU A 596 -16.49 -4.31 -24.58
CA LEU A 596 -16.55 -3.46 -23.41
C LEU A 596 -15.90 -4.06 -22.16
N GLY A 597 -15.71 -5.39 -22.10
CA GLY A 597 -15.03 -6.06 -20.99
C GLY A 597 -13.51 -6.06 -21.10
N SER A 598 -12.99 -6.51 -22.24
CA SER A 598 -11.56 -6.76 -22.49
C SER A 598 -10.84 -5.62 -23.22
N GLY A 599 -11.59 -4.74 -23.89
CA GLY A 599 -11.03 -3.74 -24.80
C GLY A 599 -10.48 -4.32 -26.11
N ASN A 600 -10.70 -5.61 -26.39
CA ASN A 600 -10.31 -6.25 -27.64
C ASN A 600 -11.09 -5.67 -28.82
N ILE A 601 -10.46 -5.60 -29.99
CA ILE A 601 -11.03 -4.95 -31.17
C ILE A 601 -11.23 -5.98 -32.28
N LEU A 602 -12.41 -5.99 -32.89
CA LEU A 602 -12.71 -6.72 -34.11
C LEU A 602 -12.95 -5.71 -35.25
N MET A 603 -12.49 -6.05 -36.46
CA MET A 603 -12.68 -5.25 -37.67
C MET A 603 -13.74 -5.89 -38.56
N GLU A 604 -14.77 -5.12 -38.93
CA GLU A 604 -15.75 -5.55 -39.91
C GLU A 604 -15.17 -5.57 -41.33
N PRO A 605 -15.72 -6.42 -42.24
CA PRO A 605 -16.87 -7.31 -42.05
C PRO A 605 -16.52 -8.73 -41.58
N ASN A 606 -15.24 -9.09 -41.49
CA ASN A 606 -14.80 -10.46 -41.20
C ASN A 606 -14.47 -10.73 -39.73
N ASP A 607 -14.74 -9.77 -38.84
CA ASP A 607 -14.38 -9.80 -37.43
C ASP A 607 -12.90 -10.15 -37.20
N ALA A 608 -12.02 -9.64 -38.06
CA ALA A 608 -10.58 -9.81 -37.89
C ALA A 608 -10.12 -9.08 -36.62
N TYR A 609 -9.43 -9.78 -35.74
CA TYR A 609 -8.87 -9.19 -34.53
C TYR A 609 -7.81 -8.12 -34.86
N LEU A 610 -7.91 -6.97 -34.21
CA LEU A 610 -6.94 -5.88 -34.29
C LEU A 610 -6.26 -5.70 -32.93
N CYS A 611 -4.97 -5.97 -32.88
CA CYS A 611 -4.18 -5.81 -31.66
C CYS A 611 -3.64 -4.37 -31.57
N ILE A 612 -4.09 -3.63 -30.55
CA ILE A 612 -3.55 -2.32 -30.17
C ILE A 612 -3.17 -2.36 -28.70
N VAL A 613 -1.86 -2.23 -28.45
CA VAL A 613 -1.30 -2.11 -27.10
C VAL A 613 -1.31 -0.63 -26.70
N PRO A 614 -1.93 -0.25 -25.57
CA PRO A 614 -1.95 1.14 -25.13
C PRO A 614 -0.53 1.68 -24.90
N GLY A 615 -0.18 2.77 -25.57
CA GLY A 615 1.00 3.58 -25.22
C GLY A 615 0.67 4.53 -24.06
N GLY A 616 1.59 4.70 -23.12
CA GLY A 616 1.42 5.67 -22.03
C GLY A 616 1.58 7.11 -22.54
N GLY A 617 0.48 7.87 -22.62
CA GLY A 617 0.56 9.33 -22.85
C GLY A 617 -0.41 9.93 -23.88
N GLY A 618 -1.70 9.56 -23.86
CA GLY A 618 -2.73 10.29 -24.62
C GLY A 618 -3.40 11.40 -23.79
N ASP A 619 -4.00 12.39 -24.46
CA ASP A 619 -4.85 13.40 -23.82
C ASP A 619 -5.99 12.71 -23.04
N GLN A 620 -6.11 13.06 -21.76
CA GLN A 620 -7.08 12.44 -20.87
C GLN A 620 -8.46 13.08 -21.06
N VAL A 621 -9.36 12.34 -21.72
CA VAL A 621 -10.80 12.63 -21.70
C VAL A 621 -11.28 12.62 -20.24
N PHE A 622 -12.21 13.52 -19.91
CA PHE A 622 -12.82 13.52 -18.58
C PHE A 622 -13.46 12.17 -18.28
N LEU A 623 -13.07 11.57 -17.15
CA LEU A 623 -13.75 10.44 -16.53
C LEU A 623 -14.38 10.90 -15.21
N PRO A 624 -15.58 10.40 -14.86
CA PRO A 624 -16.30 10.79 -13.64
C PRO A 624 -15.63 10.27 -12.36
N PHE A 625 -14.56 9.48 -12.48
CA PHE A 625 -13.75 9.01 -11.36
C PHE A 625 -12.29 8.86 -11.74
N GLU A 626 -11.40 8.90 -10.74
CA GLU A 626 -9.98 8.63 -10.91
C GLU A 626 -9.72 7.12 -11.07
N GLU A 627 -9.48 6.68 -12.31
CA GLU A 627 -8.85 5.39 -12.62
C GLU A 627 -7.61 5.67 -13.45
N ASP A 628 -6.41 5.60 -12.84
CA ASP A 628 -5.14 5.75 -13.56
C ASP A 628 -5.02 4.66 -14.65
N GLY A 629 -5.33 5.00 -15.90
CA GLY A 629 -5.21 4.08 -17.03
C GLY A 629 -6.16 2.88 -16.99
N GLY A 630 -7.33 3.01 -16.33
CA GLY A 630 -8.35 1.94 -16.29
C GLY A 630 -8.91 1.58 -17.66
N MET A 631 -9.57 0.42 -17.77
CA MET A 631 -10.04 -0.11 -19.07
C MET A 631 -11.07 0.81 -19.76
N LEU A 632 -11.84 1.63 -19.03
CA LEU A 632 -12.69 2.66 -19.64
C LEU A 632 -11.85 3.68 -20.42
N SER A 633 -10.75 4.17 -19.83
CA SER A 633 -9.81 5.05 -20.53
C SER A 633 -9.22 4.37 -21.76
N VAL A 634 -8.85 3.09 -21.65
CA VAL A 634 -8.30 2.32 -22.78
C VAL A 634 -9.31 2.24 -23.93
N ILE A 635 -10.57 1.93 -23.65
CA ILE A 635 -11.63 1.85 -24.65
C ILE A 635 -11.87 3.21 -25.30
N VAL A 636 -11.96 4.29 -24.51
CA VAL A 636 -12.14 5.64 -25.05
C VAL A 636 -10.96 6.05 -25.93
N SER A 637 -9.72 5.84 -25.48
CA SER A 637 -8.52 6.14 -26.27
C SER A 637 -8.47 5.35 -27.58
N LYS A 638 -8.82 4.06 -27.54
CA LYS A 638 -8.95 3.23 -28.75
C LYS A 638 -10.04 3.77 -29.68
N ALA A 639 -11.18 4.19 -29.15
CA ALA A 639 -12.26 4.77 -29.94
C ALA A 639 -11.83 6.05 -30.65
N PHE A 640 -11.12 6.97 -29.97
CA PHE A 640 -10.58 8.18 -30.60
C PHE A 640 -9.56 7.86 -31.70
N LEU A 641 -8.64 6.93 -31.43
CA LEU A 641 -7.63 6.50 -32.40
C LEU A 641 -8.28 5.90 -33.66
N LEU A 642 -9.25 5.00 -33.48
CA LEU A 642 -9.92 4.29 -34.56
C LEU A 642 -10.92 5.16 -35.33
N ALA A 643 -11.55 6.13 -34.66
CA ALA A 643 -12.37 7.12 -35.32
C ALA A 643 -11.56 8.00 -36.29
N ALA A 644 -10.23 8.06 -36.16
CA ALA A 644 -9.32 8.77 -37.06
C ALA A 644 -8.30 7.80 -37.70
N ASP A 645 -8.75 6.61 -38.13
CA ASP A 645 -7.91 5.52 -38.61
C ASP A 645 -6.94 5.89 -39.76
N THR A 646 -7.27 6.85 -40.62
CA THR A 646 -6.38 7.35 -41.67
C THR A 646 -5.19 8.16 -41.14
N ALA A 647 -5.29 8.73 -39.94
CA ALA A 647 -4.24 9.50 -39.29
C ALA A 647 -3.26 8.62 -38.49
N ILE A 648 -3.53 7.31 -38.37
CA ILE A 648 -2.65 6.38 -37.67
C ILE A 648 -1.36 6.17 -38.49
N THR A 649 -0.22 6.53 -37.91
CA THR A 649 1.10 6.37 -38.55
C THR A 649 1.88 5.15 -38.07
N ASP A 650 1.44 4.49 -37.00
CA ASP A 650 2.13 3.34 -36.42
C ASP A 650 2.11 2.15 -37.39
N PRO A 651 3.28 1.65 -37.87
CA PRO A 651 3.36 0.51 -38.77
C PRO A 651 2.80 -0.79 -38.19
N SER A 652 2.82 -0.96 -36.87
CA SER A 652 2.28 -2.15 -36.20
C SER A 652 0.76 -2.22 -36.28
N ILE A 653 0.08 -1.06 -36.31
CA ILE A 653 -1.38 -0.96 -36.40
C ILE A 653 -1.83 -0.89 -37.87
N THR A 654 -1.19 -0.03 -38.67
CA THR A 654 -1.59 0.20 -40.08
C THR A 654 -1.48 -1.04 -40.96
N ARG A 655 -0.52 -1.94 -40.69
CA ARG A 655 -0.40 -3.24 -41.38
C ARG A 655 -1.52 -4.23 -41.07
N GLN A 656 -2.20 -4.09 -39.93
CA GLN A 656 -3.33 -4.94 -39.55
C GLN A 656 -4.66 -4.42 -40.13
N ILE A 657 -4.79 -3.09 -40.30
CA ILE A 657 -6.01 -2.44 -40.82
C ILE A 657 -6.12 -2.58 -42.35
N ARG A 658 -5.00 -2.48 -43.07
CA ARG A 658 -4.94 -2.62 -44.53
C ARG A 658 -4.95 -4.10 -44.90
#